data_AF-A0A517XQH1-F1
#
_entry.id   AF-A0A517XQH1-F1
#
_cell.length_a   1.000
_cell.length_b   1.000
_cell.length_c   1.000
_cell.angle_alpha   90.00
_cell.angle_beta   90.00
_cell.angle_gamma   90.00
#
_symmetry.space_group_name_H-M   'P 1'
#
loop_
_entity.id
_entity.type
_entity.pdbx_description
1 polymer ?
#
loop_
_entity_poly.entity_id
_entity_poly.type
_entity_poly.pdbx_seq_one_letter_code
_entity_poly.pdbx_strand_id
1 'polypeptide(L)'
;MPNTLPPCVCAFALLLATVPGATGQPASGDASAAREATTGIGMKLVYIRPGKFIMGSPPGEPGREAQEVQHEVELTKGFYLGTCEVTVGQFRQFVTETKYQTDGERDGRGAYGINEAGKIEQMQPTFTWKSPGFEQADDHPVVNVSWNDARAFCRWLSQKEKKAYRLPTEAEWEYACRAGTRTAYTHGDDPEGLVGVGNGADTAARARYPGWSIGIKANDGHVFTAPVGRFQPNAYGLSDMHGNVWEWCEDWYEPNSYPKEKQVDPTGPATGKAKVQRGGGWSSDAKRLRSAARVGRDASAYRGCYLGFRVVLEQESGTQSQEPESPKKLPAGLRVMSGGHSWSTENSAPLCQAAGITGHLKLNKQGLHSGRIEDLTPLLEKGEIDVYVWQHNSTGPDFPKFLPTLVDLGPKHNPNFRVIMQMPWLTNDGRKDVKSPEEYEKTDLAEYQTELEKSRKQQEAYIDEVNAKAGKRVVFLVPLGDGMLEVRKLIVAGKFPGITKVNFRETPGDRGSLLQGDIMPHQGLLGMRLGTYMHFAALYRMSPEGLKFPGKEGDGLTDAQREVLQKLAWDMVSKYPYAGIAKFDAPNPIVDAKSRFGLDVKTDRLIMTHADKPLGEYVWADQRILRPYFANLHGPGGTKVTRNHPPVPGTDAADHDTMHPGLWLGFGDISGVDFWRNRGRVRQVKFLAPPTTADERITFATESDLLNPDGKRMGGMVNRYTIARRPAGWRLVWDATFTATEQDLVFGDQEEMGFGARVASECTEKTGGAVVNSHGAKTAKATWGKPAAWCDYSGTKGSRRVGVTLMPGPKNFRESWWHNRDYGVFVANPFGRAAMGQGARSAVTVKKGESLRLVFGAVLHDGTDYDPANEYQHFLEAVR
;
A
#
# COMPACT_ATOMS: atom_id res chain seq x y z
N MET A 1 -16.48 55.45 -48.24
CA MET A 1 -16.18 56.51 -47.24
C MET A 1 -17.14 57.68 -47.46
N PRO A 2 -17.52 58.47 -46.44
CA PRO A 2 -17.46 58.16 -44.99
C PRO A 2 -18.65 58.69 -44.13
N ASN A 3 -18.63 58.32 -42.84
CA ASN A 3 -18.87 59.15 -41.64
C ASN A 3 -20.24 59.70 -41.14
N THR A 4 -20.36 59.54 -39.81
CA THR A 4 -20.75 60.51 -38.73
C THR A 4 -22.17 60.57 -38.12
N LEU A 5 -22.15 60.92 -36.83
CA LEU A 5 -23.22 60.92 -35.80
C LEU A 5 -23.70 62.34 -35.46
N PRO A 6 -24.88 62.49 -34.81
CA PRO A 6 -25.25 63.64 -33.97
C PRO A 6 -25.33 63.30 -32.45
N PRO A 7 -25.46 64.30 -31.52
CA PRO A 7 -25.07 64.15 -30.09
C PRO A 7 -26.18 64.47 -29.03
N CYS A 8 -25.76 64.86 -27.81
CA CYS A 8 -26.43 64.66 -26.50
C CYS A 8 -27.05 65.92 -25.83
N VAL A 9 -27.15 65.89 -24.46
CA VAL A 9 -27.63 66.91 -23.48
C VAL A 9 -29.14 66.78 -23.17
N CYS A 10 -29.66 66.70 -21.92
CA CYS A 10 -29.14 66.76 -20.52
C CYS A 10 -29.99 65.78 -19.62
N ALA A 11 -30.14 65.77 -18.28
CA ALA A 11 -29.73 66.62 -17.13
C ALA A 11 -29.40 65.78 -15.85
N PHE A 12 -30.17 65.91 -14.74
CA PHE A 12 -29.81 65.44 -13.38
C PHE A 12 -30.94 64.75 -12.59
N ALA A 13 -30.59 63.69 -11.85
CA ALA A 13 -31.31 63.14 -10.68
C ALA A 13 -30.32 62.37 -9.77
N LEU A 14 -30.72 62.01 -8.54
CA LEU A 14 -29.84 61.46 -7.49
C LEU A 14 -29.30 60.04 -7.78
N LEU A 15 -28.09 59.76 -7.28
CA LEU A 15 -27.46 58.43 -7.32
C LEU A 15 -27.94 57.52 -6.18
N LEU A 16 -28.30 56.28 -6.54
CA LEU A 16 -28.18 55.09 -5.71
C LEU A 16 -27.50 54.00 -6.56
N ALA A 17 -26.39 53.44 -6.08
CA ALA A 17 -25.55 52.56 -6.88
C ALA A 17 -26.03 51.10 -6.85
N THR A 18 -26.66 50.65 -7.94
CA THR A 18 -26.99 49.24 -8.17
C THR A 18 -25.88 48.54 -8.97
N VAL A 19 -25.44 47.37 -8.52
CA VAL A 19 -24.57 46.48 -9.30
C VAL A 19 -25.45 45.42 -9.98
N PRO A 20 -25.32 45.14 -11.28
CA PRO A 20 -26.18 44.17 -11.97
C PRO A 20 -25.98 42.74 -11.46
N GLY A 21 -27.08 42.03 -11.20
CA GLY A 21 -27.05 40.59 -10.93
C GLY A 21 -26.78 39.79 -12.20
N ALA A 22 -25.73 38.97 -12.19
CA ALA A 22 -25.44 38.06 -13.30
C ALA A 22 -26.40 36.86 -13.29
N THR A 23 -27.33 36.81 -14.24
CA THR A 23 -28.25 35.68 -14.43
C THR A 23 -27.53 34.47 -15.04
N GLY A 24 -26.80 33.72 -14.22
CA GLY A 24 -26.29 32.41 -14.60
C GLY A 24 -27.44 31.40 -14.72
N GLN A 25 -27.66 30.86 -15.92
CA GLN A 25 -28.50 29.66 -16.07
C GLN A 25 -27.85 28.49 -15.31
N PRO A 26 -28.64 27.58 -14.69
CA PRO A 26 -28.07 26.35 -14.15
C PRO A 26 -27.43 25.56 -15.30
N ALA A 27 -26.16 25.16 -15.12
CA ALA A 27 -25.48 24.35 -16.11
C ALA A 27 -26.19 23.00 -16.27
N SER A 28 -26.64 22.71 -17.49
CA SER A 28 -27.31 21.45 -17.84
C SER A 28 -26.30 20.29 -17.89
N GLY A 29 -25.85 19.84 -16.72
CA GLY A 29 -25.14 18.57 -16.59
C GLY A 29 -26.10 17.39 -16.70
N ASP A 30 -25.71 16.35 -17.43
CA ASP A 30 -26.57 15.20 -17.68
C ASP A 30 -27.11 14.55 -16.39
N ALA A 31 -28.43 14.46 -16.32
CA ALA A 31 -29.16 13.60 -15.38
C ALA A 31 -29.04 12.12 -15.81
N SER A 32 -27.80 11.65 -16.00
CA SER A 32 -27.49 10.23 -16.11
C SER A 32 -27.91 9.54 -14.81
N ALA A 33 -28.67 8.44 -14.95
CA ALA A 33 -29.26 7.75 -13.81
C ALA A 33 -28.19 7.35 -12.78
N ALA A 34 -28.52 7.52 -11.50
CA ALA A 34 -27.64 7.15 -10.40
C ALA A 34 -27.25 5.66 -10.54
N ARG A 35 -25.94 5.36 -10.49
CA ARG A 35 -25.48 3.97 -10.58
C ARG A 35 -25.74 3.29 -9.24
N GLU A 36 -26.87 2.60 -9.15
CA GLU A 36 -27.22 1.78 -8.00
C GLU A 36 -26.50 0.42 -8.05
N ALA A 37 -26.24 -0.14 -6.87
CA ALA A 37 -25.84 -1.52 -6.67
C ALA A 37 -26.65 -2.12 -5.50
N THR A 38 -26.95 -3.42 -5.56
CA THR A 38 -27.62 -4.14 -4.47
C THR A 38 -26.73 -5.30 -4.02
N THR A 39 -26.59 -5.47 -2.70
CA THR A 39 -25.79 -6.55 -2.10
C THR A 39 -26.57 -7.87 -2.07
N GLY A 40 -25.86 -8.98 -1.86
CA GLY A 40 -26.44 -10.30 -1.60
C GLY A 40 -27.20 -10.42 -0.28
N ILE A 41 -27.37 -9.31 0.45
CA ILE A 41 -28.18 -9.17 1.66
C ILE A 41 -29.26 -8.08 1.53
N GLY A 42 -29.54 -7.63 0.30
CA GLY A 42 -30.61 -6.67 -0.01
C GLY A 42 -30.32 -5.21 0.36
N MET A 43 -29.11 -4.88 0.81
CA MET A 43 -28.70 -3.48 1.04
C MET A 43 -28.51 -2.78 -0.30
N LYS A 44 -29.15 -1.62 -0.47
CA LYS A 44 -28.96 -0.74 -1.63
C LYS A 44 -27.80 0.22 -1.40
N LEU A 45 -27.04 0.45 -2.46
CA LEU A 45 -25.89 1.34 -2.51
C LEU A 45 -26.03 2.26 -3.73
N VAL A 46 -25.55 3.49 -3.65
CA VAL A 46 -25.54 4.44 -4.77
C VAL A 46 -24.12 4.99 -4.99
N TYR A 47 -23.72 5.11 -6.26
CA TYR A 47 -22.39 5.60 -6.64
C TYR A 47 -22.27 7.12 -6.47
N ILE A 48 -21.45 7.50 -5.49
CA ILE A 48 -21.02 8.87 -5.24
C ILE A 48 -19.84 9.17 -6.18
N ARG A 49 -19.99 10.20 -7.01
CA ARG A 49 -18.95 10.63 -7.96
C ARG A 49 -17.79 11.32 -7.22
N PRO A 50 -16.53 11.20 -7.70
CA PRO A 50 -15.43 12.02 -7.17
C PRO A 50 -15.70 13.51 -7.40
N GLY A 51 -15.17 14.37 -6.54
CA GLY A 51 -15.45 15.80 -6.60
C GLY A 51 -14.84 16.62 -5.46
N LYS A 52 -15.29 17.87 -5.36
CA LYS A 52 -14.80 18.87 -4.38
C LYS A 52 -15.95 19.45 -3.59
N PHE A 53 -15.71 19.71 -2.31
CA PHE A 53 -16.64 20.45 -1.45
C PHE A 53 -15.90 21.24 -0.37
N ILE A 54 -16.65 22.09 0.33
CA ILE A 54 -16.18 22.74 1.56
C ILE A 54 -16.73 21.94 2.73
N MET A 55 -15.83 21.36 3.52
CA MET A 55 -16.14 20.59 4.73
C MET A 55 -16.16 21.51 5.95
N GLY A 56 -17.07 21.29 6.91
CA GLY A 56 -17.29 22.19 8.05
C GLY A 56 -18.28 23.34 7.78
N SER A 57 -18.60 24.11 8.82
CA SER A 57 -19.67 25.13 8.81
C SER A 57 -19.15 26.57 8.73
N PRO A 58 -19.83 27.47 8.01
CA PRO A 58 -19.42 28.87 7.91
C PRO A 58 -19.58 29.58 9.27
N PRO A 59 -18.78 30.62 9.60
CA PRO A 59 -18.70 31.16 10.96
C PRO A 59 -20.01 31.64 11.61
N GLY A 60 -21.05 31.93 10.81
CA GLY A 60 -22.39 32.33 11.26
C GLY A 60 -23.49 31.26 11.19
N GLU A 61 -23.18 29.99 10.87
CA GLU A 61 -24.19 28.92 10.84
C GLU A 61 -24.81 28.68 12.23
N PRO A 62 -26.15 28.73 12.38
CA PRO A 62 -26.78 28.55 13.69
C PRO A 62 -26.46 27.18 14.33
N GLY A 63 -25.95 27.21 15.56
CA GLY A 63 -25.67 25.99 16.34
C GLY A 63 -24.36 25.29 16.01
N ARG A 64 -23.46 25.89 15.19
CA ARG A 64 -22.12 25.36 14.94
C ARG A 64 -21.22 25.28 16.17
N GLU A 65 -20.30 24.32 16.17
CA GLU A 65 -19.20 24.24 17.13
C GLU A 65 -17.89 24.84 16.58
N ALA A 66 -16.99 25.23 17.49
CA ALA A 66 -15.71 25.85 17.12
C ALA A 66 -14.80 24.93 16.27
N GLN A 67 -14.98 23.61 16.40
CA GLN A 67 -14.20 22.59 15.71
C GLN A 67 -14.56 22.38 14.23
N GLU A 68 -15.65 22.98 13.74
CA GLU A 68 -16.18 22.75 12.39
C GLU A 68 -15.53 23.70 11.35
N VAL A 69 -14.20 23.85 11.39
CA VAL A 69 -13.45 24.84 10.60
C VAL A 69 -13.54 24.54 9.10
N GLN A 70 -13.97 25.54 8.31
CA GLN A 70 -14.12 25.37 6.86
C GLN A 70 -12.80 25.24 6.10
N HIS A 71 -12.72 24.18 5.28
CA HIS A 71 -11.59 23.89 4.38
C HIS A 71 -12.07 23.16 3.11
N GLU A 72 -11.30 23.21 2.01
CA GLU A 72 -11.60 22.44 0.80
C GLU A 72 -11.18 20.98 0.97
N VAL A 73 -12.04 20.06 0.54
CA VAL A 73 -11.70 18.64 0.39
C VAL A 73 -11.96 18.18 -1.04
N GLU A 74 -10.98 17.48 -1.61
CA GLU A 74 -11.08 16.78 -2.90
C GLU A 74 -11.11 15.26 -2.68
N LEU A 75 -12.20 14.60 -3.09
CA LEU A 75 -12.29 13.14 -3.15
C LEU A 75 -11.97 12.71 -4.58
N THR A 76 -10.84 12.04 -4.79
CA THR A 76 -10.30 11.72 -6.13
C THR A 76 -10.95 10.49 -6.75
N LYS A 77 -11.61 9.66 -5.94
CA LYS A 77 -12.24 8.39 -6.33
C LYS A 77 -13.73 8.44 -6.05
N GLY A 78 -14.51 7.82 -6.93
CA GLY A 78 -15.90 7.50 -6.63
C GLY A 78 -16.01 6.25 -5.77
N PHE A 79 -17.11 6.15 -5.04
CA PHE A 79 -17.39 5.06 -4.11
C PHE A 79 -18.89 4.79 -4.08
N TYR A 80 -19.30 3.57 -3.77
CA TYR A 80 -20.71 3.25 -3.56
C TYR A 80 -21.02 3.39 -2.07
N LEU A 81 -22.05 4.15 -1.70
CA LEU A 81 -22.47 4.36 -0.30
C LEU A 81 -23.89 3.81 -0.08
N GLY A 82 -24.15 3.23 1.10
CA GLY A 82 -25.48 2.81 1.52
C GLY A 82 -26.51 3.95 1.39
N THR A 83 -27.59 3.70 0.65
CA THR A 83 -28.73 4.64 0.54
C THR A 83 -29.39 4.90 1.89
N CYS A 84 -29.21 3.94 2.81
CA CYS A 84 -29.73 3.85 4.16
C CYS A 84 -28.62 3.35 5.10
N GLU A 85 -28.85 3.44 6.41
CA GLU A 85 -28.08 2.73 7.44
C GLU A 85 -28.29 1.20 7.36
N VAL A 86 -27.40 0.44 7.98
CA VAL A 86 -27.53 -1.02 8.09
C VAL A 86 -28.71 -1.38 8.98
N THR A 87 -29.63 -2.21 8.50
CA THR A 87 -30.85 -2.53 9.23
C THR A 87 -30.67 -3.65 10.26
N VAL A 88 -31.60 -3.73 11.22
CA VAL A 88 -31.69 -4.82 12.20
C VAL A 88 -31.75 -6.19 11.52
N GLY A 89 -32.48 -6.33 10.41
CA GLY A 89 -32.56 -7.57 9.63
C GLY A 89 -31.23 -7.95 8.96
N GLN A 90 -30.56 -6.98 8.34
CA GLN A 90 -29.23 -7.18 7.73
C GLN A 90 -28.18 -7.57 8.78
N PHE A 91 -28.16 -6.88 9.92
CA PHE A 91 -27.25 -7.20 11.03
C PHE A 91 -27.59 -8.56 11.68
N ARG A 92 -28.87 -8.92 11.75
CA ARG A 92 -29.29 -10.27 12.18
C ARG A 92 -28.78 -11.35 11.23
N GLN A 93 -28.77 -11.12 9.91
CA GLN A 93 -28.17 -12.07 8.97
C GLN A 93 -26.67 -12.26 9.24
N PHE A 94 -25.92 -11.17 9.43
CA PHE A 94 -24.50 -11.22 9.82
C PHE A 94 -24.29 -12.08 11.08
N VAL A 95 -25.01 -11.78 12.17
CA VAL A 95 -24.91 -12.53 13.43
C VAL A 95 -25.34 -13.99 13.27
N THR A 96 -26.39 -14.27 12.49
CA THR A 96 -26.90 -15.63 12.27
C THR A 96 -25.94 -16.50 11.45
N GLU A 97 -25.28 -15.95 10.42
CA GLU A 97 -24.30 -16.69 9.61
C GLU A 97 -22.99 -16.91 10.36
N THR A 98 -22.48 -15.89 11.06
CA THR A 98 -21.14 -15.92 11.69
C THR A 98 -21.12 -16.38 13.15
N LYS A 99 -22.29 -16.44 13.81
CA LYS A 99 -22.45 -16.59 15.26
C LYS A 99 -21.77 -15.49 16.08
N TYR A 100 -21.61 -14.29 15.49
CA TYR A 100 -20.95 -13.15 16.12
C TYR A 100 -21.66 -12.70 17.40
N GLN A 101 -20.88 -12.37 18.43
CA GLN A 101 -21.34 -11.71 19.64
C GLN A 101 -20.80 -10.28 19.64
N THR A 102 -21.70 -9.30 19.72
CA THR A 102 -21.31 -7.89 19.74
C THR A 102 -20.43 -7.54 20.95
N ASP A 103 -19.68 -6.45 20.89
CA ASP A 103 -18.83 -5.98 22.00
C ASP A 103 -19.62 -5.88 23.33
N GLY A 104 -20.91 -5.51 23.29
CA GLY A 104 -21.79 -5.46 24.46
C GLY A 104 -22.32 -6.80 24.97
N GLU A 105 -22.54 -7.76 24.08
CA GLU A 105 -22.89 -9.14 24.47
C GLU A 105 -21.67 -9.89 25.02
N ARG A 106 -20.51 -9.67 24.41
CA ARG A 106 -19.26 -10.41 24.66
C ARG A 106 -18.51 -9.94 25.90
N ASP A 107 -18.55 -8.64 26.23
CA ASP A 107 -18.01 -8.14 27.50
C ASP A 107 -19.01 -8.18 28.66
N GLY A 108 -20.26 -8.60 28.40
CA GLY A 108 -21.31 -8.79 29.39
C GLY A 108 -21.88 -7.50 30.00
N ARG A 109 -21.41 -6.32 29.60
CA ARG A 109 -21.88 -5.03 30.15
C ARG A 109 -23.09 -4.47 29.40
N GLY A 110 -23.46 -5.05 28.26
CA GLY A 110 -24.55 -4.56 27.39
C GLY A 110 -24.31 -3.13 26.91
N ALA A 111 -25.35 -2.31 26.82
CA ALA A 111 -25.34 -1.07 26.04
C ALA A 111 -26.09 0.09 26.72
N TYR A 112 -25.96 1.31 26.20
CA TYR A 112 -26.77 2.45 26.66
C TYR A 112 -28.15 2.39 25.99
N GLY A 113 -29.17 1.96 26.72
CA GLY A 113 -30.55 1.93 26.27
C GLY A 113 -31.41 3.05 26.86
N ILE A 114 -32.72 2.99 26.59
CA ILE A 114 -33.71 3.87 27.21
C ILE A 114 -34.65 3.07 28.12
N ASN A 115 -35.13 3.70 29.20
CA ASN A 115 -36.17 3.11 30.06
C ASN A 115 -37.58 3.63 29.70
N GLU A 116 -38.61 3.04 30.31
CA GLU A 116 -40.03 3.36 30.06
C GLU A 116 -40.34 4.86 30.24
N ALA A 117 -39.69 5.51 31.22
CA ALA A 117 -39.81 6.93 31.52
C ALA A 117 -39.07 7.86 30.52
N GLY A 118 -38.52 7.31 29.44
CA GLY A 118 -37.83 8.06 28.40
C GLY A 118 -36.45 8.57 28.81
N LYS A 119 -35.83 7.99 29.85
CA LYS A 119 -34.47 8.36 30.27
C LYS A 119 -33.46 7.42 29.62
N ILE A 120 -32.46 7.99 28.95
CA ILE A 120 -31.28 7.24 28.50
C ILE A 120 -30.50 6.83 29.75
N GLU A 121 -30.32 5.53 29.95
CA GLU A 121 -29.64 4.98 31.12
C GLU A 121 -28.15 4.74 30.86
N GLN A 122 -27.41 4.48 31.94
CA GLN A 122 -26.03 4.01 31.81
C GLN A 122 -26.01 2.59 31.23
N MET A 123 -24.84 2.21 30.71
CA MET A 123 -24.60 0.94 30.03
C MET A 123 -24.97 -0.26 30.91
N GLN A 124 -25.94 -1.07 30.47
CA GLN A 124 -26.48 -2.20 31.24
C GLN A 124 -26.63 -3.48 30.39
N PRO A 125 -26.44 -4.68 30.99
CA PRO A 125 -26.48 -5.97 30.27
C PRO A 125 -27.78 -6.28 29.53
N THR A 126 -28.90 -5.70 29.99
CA THR A 126 -30.24 -5.84 29.41
C THR A 126 -30.38 -5.17 28.05
N PHE A 127 -29.62 -4.11 27.79
CA PHE A 127 -29.68 -3.37 26.54
C PHE A 127 -28.67 -3.90 25.53
N THR A 128 -29.13 -4.23 24.33
CA THR A 128 -28.33 -4.77 23.22
C THR A 128 -28.96 -4.36 21.87
N TRP A 129 -28.32 -4.68 20.75
CA TRP A 129 -28.90 -4.50 19.41
C TRP A 129 -30.21 -5.28 19.18
N LYS A 130 -30.58 -6.20 20.08
CA LYS A 130 -31.85 -6.95 20.09
C LYS A 130 -32.93 -6.31 20.97
N SER A 131 -32.55 -5.37 21.84
CA SER A 131 -33.42 -4.70 22.80
C SER A 131 -32.77 -3.37 23.22
N PRO A 132 -33.02 -2.27 22.50
CA PRO A 132 -32.44 -0.95 22.79
C PRO A 132 -33.19 -0.18 23.90
N GLY A 133 -34.27 -0.76 24.44
CA GLY A 133 -35.23 -0.09 25.32
C GLY A 133 -36.49 0.43 24.62
N PHE A 134 -36.59 0.23 23.30
CA PHE A 134 -37.78 0.47 22.49
C PHE A 134 -37.90 -0.59 21.39
N GLU A 135 -39.06 -0.67 20.73
CA GLU A 135 -39.31 -1.65 19.67
C GLU A 135 -38.64 -1.24 18.35
N GLN A 136 -38.05 -2.21 17.66
CA GLN A 136 -37.50 -2.06 16.31
C GLN A 136 -37.89 -3.25 15.45
N ALA A 137 -38.40 -2.96 14.24
CA ALA A 137 -38.61 -3.97 13.20
C ALA A 137 -37.33 -4.19 12.37
N ASP A 138 -37.32 -5.21 11.50
CA ASP A 138 -36.13 -5.62 10.73
C ASP A 138 -35.64 -4.59 9.69
N ASP A 139 -36.47 -3.60 9.38
CA ASP A 139 -36.21 -2.46 8.48
C ASP A 139 -35.80 -1.17 9.21
N HIS A 140 -35.77 -1.17 10.55
CA HIS A 140 -35.16 -0.09 11.34
C HIS A 140 -33.62 -0.19 11.32
N PRO A 141 -32.89 0.93 11.53
CA PRO A 141 -31.43 0.91 11.63
C PRO A 141 -30.98 0.15 12.88
N VAL A 142 -29.91 -0.66 12.75
CA VAL A 142 -29.34 -1.35 13.91
C VAL A 142 -28.65 -0.37 14.85
N VAL A 143 -29.02 -0.41 16.13
CA VAL A 143 -28.41 0.42 17.19
C VAL A 143 -27.70 -0.42 18.25
N ASN A 144 -27.11 0.23 19.25
CA ASN A 144 -26.33 -0.41 20.32
C ASN A 144 -25.15 -1.27 19.80
N VAL A 145 -24.62 -0.90 18.64
CA VAL A 145 -23.40 -1.44 18.03
C VAL A 145 -22.21 -0.50 18.25
N SER A 146 -21.06 -1.07 18.59
CA SER A 146 -19.78 -0.37 18.66
C SER A 146 -19.15 -0.21 17.26
N TRP A 147 -18.09 0.59 17.17
CA TRP A 147 -17.30 0.72 15.94
C TRP A 147 -16.66 -0.63 15.54
N ASN A 148 -16.28 -1.45 16.52
CA ASN A 148 -15.76 -2.80 16.29
C ASN A 148 -16.79 -3.73 15.63
N ASP A 149 -18.05 -3.66 16.07
CA ASP A 149 -19.18 -4.44 15.54
C ASP A 149 -19.49 -4.03 14.09
N ALA A 150 -19.58 -2.72 13.84
CA ALA A 150 -19.80 -2.15 12.52
C ALA A 150 -18.68 -2.54 11.53
N ARG A 151 -17.42 -2.49 11.99
CA ARG A 151 -16.25 -2.97 11.23
C ARG A 151 -16.24 -4.49 11.04
N ALA A 152 -16.81 -5.28 11.96
CA ALA A 152 -16.93 -6.72 11.80
C ALA A 152 -17.96 -7.09 10.72
N PHE A 153 -19.10 -6.42 10.70
CA PHE A 153 -20.10 -6.52 9.63
C PHE A 153 -19.48 -6.22 8.25
N CYS A 154 -18.74 -5.10 8.12
CA CYS A 154 -18.08 -4.73 6.87
C CYS A 154 -17.07 -5.81 6.38
N ARG A 155 -16.29 -6.40 7.30
CA ARG A 155 -15.36 -7.50 6.97
C ARG A 155 -16.08 -8.78 6.53
N TRP A 156 -17.16 -9.17 7.21
CA TRP A 156 -17.96 -10.33 6.80
C TRP A 156 -18.58 -10.12 5.42
N LEU A 157 -19.17 -8.96 5.15
CA LEU A 157 -19.78 -8.66 3.85
C LEU A 157 -18.71 -8.66 2.73
N SER A 158 -17.51 -8.16 3.03
CA SER A 158 -16.34 -8.25 2.14
C SER A 158 -15.96 -9.69 1.81
N GLN A 159 -15.90 -10.57 2.82
CA GLN A 159 -15.58 -11.99 2.63
C GLN A 159 -16.69 -12.75 1.88
N LYS A 160 -17.95 -12.42 2.18
CA LYS A 160 -19.15 -13.02 1.58
C LYS A 160 -19.27 -12.74 0.08
N GLU A 161 -18.99 -11.50 -0.34
CA GLU A 161 -19.12 -11.08 -1.74
C GLU A 161 -17.80 -10.99 -2.51
N LYS A 162 -16.65 -11.07 -1.83
CA LYS A 162 -15.30 -10.87 -2.39
C LYS A 162 -15.01 -9.45 -2.91
N LYS A 163 -15.75 -8.46 -2.41
CA LYS A 163 -15.59 -7.02 -2.69
C LYS A 163 -15.03 -6.30 -1.46
N ALA A 164 -14.56 -5.06 -1.60
CA ALA A 164 -14.06 -4.25 -0.49
C ALA A 164 -15.19 -3.41 0.14
N TYR A 165 -15.73 -3.86 1.28
CA TYR A 165 -16.70 -3.11 2.09
C TYR A 165 -16.07 -2.56 3.38
N ARG A 166 -16.37 -1.30 3.72
CA ARG A 166 -15.85 -0.60 4.91
C ARG A 166 -16.83 0.47 5.43
N LEU A 167 -16.48 1.15 6.51
CA LEU A 167 -17.14 2.39 6.91
C LEU A 167 -16.74 3.54 5.96
N PRO A 168 -17.59 4.57 5.80
CA PRO A 168 -17.21 5.82 5.14
C PRO A 168 -16.12 6.55 5.94
N THR A 169 -15.30 7.36 5.27
CA THR A 169 -14.52 8.38 5.98
C THR A 169 -15.42 9.53 6.43
N GLU A 170 -14.97 10.34 7.38
CA GLU A 170 -15.69 11.54 7.84
C GLU A 170 -15.99 12.51 6.67
N ALA A 171 -15.05 12.63 5.73
CA ALA A 171 -15.19 13.49 4.56
C ALA A 171 -16.07 12.88 3.46
N GLU A 172 -15.97 11.57 3.22
CA GLU A 172 -16.92 10.85 2.34
C GLU A 172 -18.35 11.01 2.87
N TRP A 173 -18.54 10.89 4.18
CA TRP A 173 -19.84 11.08 4.82
C TRP A 173 -20.36 12.51 4.68
N GLU A 174 -19.57 13.55 4.98
CA GLU A 174 -20.06 14.94 4.86
C GLU A 174 -20.31 15.34 3.40
N TYR A 175 -19.46 14.91 2.47
CA TYR A 175 -19.67 15.11 1.03
C TYR A 175 -20.99 14.49 0.56
N ALA A 176 -21.20 13.23 0.94
CA ALA A 176 -22.40 12.48 0.60
C ALA A 176 -23.65 13.05 1.26
N CYS A 177 -23.57 13.48 2.52
CA CYS A 177 -24.65 14.17 3.25
C CYS A 177 -25.08 15.43 2.52
N ARG A 178 -24.12 16.31 2.17
CA ARG A 178 -24.40 17.59 1.49
C ARG A 178 -24.94 17.42 0.08
N ALA A 179 -24.52 16.40 -0.66
CA ALA A 179 -24.92 16.17 -2.06
C ALA A 179 -24.84 17.41 -2.98
N GLY A 180 -23.84 18.27 -2.74
CA GLY A 180 -23.63 19.54 -3.46
C GLY A 180 -24.15 20.81 -2.77
N THR A 181 -24.90 20.71 -1.68
CA THR A 181 -25.32 21.90 -0.90
C THR A 181 -24.17 22.48 -0.06
N ARG A 182 -24.35 23.72 0.42
CA ARG A 182 -23.43 24.41 1.33
C ARG A 182 -24.12 24.92 2.61
N THR A 183 -25.36 24.51 2.80
CA THR A 183 -26.29 24.88 3.87
C THR A 183 -26.09 23.97 5.10
N ALA A 184 -26.80 24.27 6.19
CA ALA A 184 -26.81 23.47 7.41
C ALA A 184 -27.45 22.07 7.18
N TYR A 185 -28.46 21.99 6.31
CA TYR A 185 -29.17 20.76 5.93
C TYR A 185 -29.36 20.65 4.41
N THR A 186 -29.73 19.48 3.89
CA THR A 186 -29.96 19.26 2.45
C THR A 186 -31.12 20.06 1.87
N HIS A 187 -32.14 20.39 2.67
CA HIS A 187 -33.27 21.21 2.26
C HIS A 187 -33.05 22.73 2.45
N GLY A 188 -31.98 23.16 3.13
CA GLY A 188 -31.69 24.56 3.44
C GLY A 188 -31.12 24.77 4.83
N ASP A 189 -31.30 25.96 5.39
CA ASP A 189 -30.80 26.35 6.73
C ASP A 189 -31.88 26.39 7.82
N ASP A 190 -33.17 26.27 7.46
CA ASP A 190 -34.30 26.28 8.40
C ASP A 190 -34.44 24.93 9.12
N PRO A 191 -34.27 24.85 10.45
CA PRO A 191 -34.42 23.59 11.18
C PRO A 191 -35.85 23.01 11.16
N GLU A 192 -36.90 23.80 10.88
CA GLU A 192 -38.26 23.26 10.83
C GLU A 192 -38.51 22.36 9.60
N GLY A 193 -37.71 22.55 8.53
CA GLY A 193 -37.75 21.70 7.34
C GLY A 193 -37.17 20.30 7.51
N LEU A 194 -36.48 20.02 8.63
CA LEU A 194 -35.87 18.71 8.92
C LEU A 194 -36.87 17.54 8.84
N VAL A 195 -38.13 17.81 9.17
CA VAL A 195 -39.26 16.86 9.10
C VAL A 195 -39.42 16.18 7.73
N GLY A 196 -38.91 16.78 6.65
CA GLY A 196 -38.91 16.18 5.32
C GLY A 196 -37.74 15.23 5.03
N VAL A 197 -36.62 15.36 5.74
CA VAL A 197 -35.31 14.76 5.39
C VAL A 197 -34.62 13.97 6.51
N GLY A 198 -35.18 13.95 7.73
CA GLY A 198 -34.64 13.18 8.85
C GLY A 198 -35.54 13.14 10.08
N ASN A 199 -35.14 12.35 11.07
CA ASN A 199 -35.84 12.08 12.32
C ASN A 199 -35.04 12.63 13.52
N GLY A 200 -35.69 13.39 14.41
CA GLY A 200 -35.02 14.12 15.49
C GLY A 200 -35.89 14.47 16.69
N ALA A 201 -35.30 15.13 17.69
CA ALA A 201 -36.01 15.49 18.92
C ALA A 201 -37.02 16.63 18.64
N ASP A 202 -38.28 16.26 18.50
CA ASP A 202 -39.37 17.07 17.93
C ASP A 202 -40.67 17.05 18.78
N THR A 203 -41.81 17.46 18.19
CA THR A 203 -43.08 17.41 18.93
C THR A 203 -43.66 16.01 19.16
N ALA A 204 -43.33 14.99 18.35
CA ALA A 204 -43.71 13.61 18.64
C ALA A 204 -42.99 13.13 19.91
N ALA A 205 -41.68 13.39 19.97
CA ALA A 205 -40.85 13.07 21.12
C ALA A 205 -41.38 13.75 22.41
N ARG A 206 -41.68 15.05 22.36
CA ARG A 206 -42.27 15.78 23.52
C ARG A 206 -43.69 15.32 23.89
N ALA A 207 -44.49 14.86 22.93
CA ALA A 207 -45.84 14.37 23.22
C ALA A 207 -45.83 13.09 24.05
N ARG A 208 -44.85 12.19 23.82
CA ARG A 208 -44.64 10.98 24.65
C ARG A 208 -43.84 11.27 25.92
N TYR A 209 -42.86 12.17 25.85
CA TYR A 209 -41.96 12.51 26.95
C TYR A 209 -41.86 14.03 27.16
N PRO A 210 -42.79 14.64 27.92
CA PRO A 210 -42.86 16.10 28.10
C PRO A 210 -41.62 16.77 28.70
N GLY A 211 -40.73 16.00 29.34
CA GLY A 211 -39.46 16.48 29.90
C GLY A 211 -38.27 16.47 28.92
N TRP A 212 -38.44 16.03 27.66
CA TRP A 212 -37.36 16.08 26.68
C TRP A 212 -37.16 17.49 26.11
N SER A 213 -35.91 17.87 25.92
CA SER A 213 -35.54 19.07 25.16
C SER A 213 -35.68 18.77 23.66
N ILE A 214 -36.42 19.61 22.94
CA ILE A 214 -36.67 19.45 21.51
C ILE A 214 -36.15 20.64 20.73
N GLY A 215 -35.65 20.41 19.52
CA GLY A 215 -35.07 21.44 18.65
C GLY A 215 -35.96 21.86 17.48
N ILE A 216 -37.06 21.15 17.26
CA ILE A 216 -37.92 21.20 16.08
C ILE A 216 -39.38 21.31 16.56
N LYS A 217 -40.20 22.17 15.94
CA LYS A 217 -41.64 22.33 16.24
C LYS A 217 -42.55 21.52 15.31
N ALA A 218 -42.02 21.04 14.19
CA ALA A 218 -42.68 20.05 13.34
C ALA A 218 -42.92 18.70 14.05
N ASN A 219 -43.55 17.76 13.32
CA ASN A 219 -43.83 16.40 13.77
C ASN A 219 -43.38 15.39 12.70
N ASP A 220 -42.32 14.63 12.94
CA ASP A 220 -41.83 13.62 11.98
C ASP A 220 -42.55 12.25 12.11
N GLY A 221 -43.30 12.08 13.19
CA GLY A 221 -44.10 10.88 13.49
C GLY A 221 -43.38 9.80 14.31
N HIS A 222 -42.11 10.00 14.69
CA HIS A 222 -41.24 8.96 15.25
C HIS A 222 -40.51 9.41 16.53
N VAL A 223 -40.88 8.85 17.69
CA VAL A 223 -40.24 9.17 19.00
C VAL A 223 -38.85 8.52 19.16
N PHE A 224 -38.59 7.47 18.39
CA PHE A 224 -37.34 6.71 18.35
C PHE A 224 -36.94 6.51 16.88
N THR A 225 -36.06 5.57 16.57
CA THR A 225 -35.72 5.24 15.17
C THR A 225 -36.96 5.01 14.30
N ALA A 226 -36.92 5.50 13.06
CA ALA A 226 -37.85 5.15 11.99
C ALA A 226 -37.30 3.95 11.18
N PRO A 227 -38.15 3.28 10.37
CA PRO A 227 -37.67 2.45 9.26
C PRO A 227 -36.72 3.26 8.36
N VAL A 228 -35.66 2.63 7.85
CA VAL A 228 -34.71 3.34 6.98
C VAL A 228 -35.32 3.65 5.61
N GLY A 229 -34.87 4.74 4.98
CA GLY A 229 -35.43 5.24 3.72
C GLY A 229 -36.78 5.93 3.86
N ARG A 230 -37.20 6.26 5.10
CA ARG A 230 -38.52 6.87 5.38
C ARG A 230 -38.60 8.34 4.95
N PHE A 231 -37.50 9.07 5.05
CA PHE A 231 -37.42 10.49 4.74
C PHE A 231 -36.87 10.75 3.33
N GLN A 232 -37.13 11.94 2.79
CA GLN A 232 -36.77 12.27 1.41
C GLN A 232 -35.25 12.15 1.21
N PRO A 233 -34.78 11.37 0.21
CA PRO A 233 -33.36 11.26 -0.07
C PRO A 233 -32.83 12.59 -0.62
N ASN A 234 -31.55 12.86 -0.34
CA ASN A 234 -30.86 14.01 -0.90
C ASN A 234 -30.56 13.83 -2.40
N ALA A 235 -29.94 14.83 -3.03
CA ALA A 235 -29.65 14.84 -4.46
C ALA A 235 -28.70 13.72 -4.96
N TYR A 236 -28.11 12.92 -4.06
CA TYR A 236 -27.32 11.72 -4.40
C TYR A 236 -28.09 10.40 -4.15
N GLY A 237 -29.36 10.44 -3.74
CA GLY A 237 -30.16 9.23 -3.47
C GLY A 237 -29.95 8.64 -2.08
N LEU A 238 -29.49 9.44 -1.11
CA LEU A 238 -29.20 9.01 0.25
C LEU A 238 -30.27 9.56 1.21
N SER A 239 -30.97 8.66 1.91
CA SER A 239 -31.90 9.01 2.98
C SER A 239 -31.21 9.05 4.35
N ASP A 240 -31.89 9.68 5.30
CA ASP A 240 -31.60 9.65 6.73
C ASP A 240 -30.26 10.28 7.16
N MET A 241 -29.59 11.00 6.24
CA MET A 241 -28.34 11.75 6.46
C MET A 241 -28.46 12.92 7.49
N HIS A 242 -29.64 13.12 8.08
CA HIS A 242 -30.00 14.24 8.96
C HIS A 242 -30.76 13.80 10.22
N GLY A 243 -30.55 12.57 10.69
CA GLY A 243 -31.17 12.08 11.92
C GLY A 243 -31.27 10.57 11.96
N ASN A 244 -32.38 10.07 12.51
CA ASN A 244 -32.62 8.65 12.77
C ASN A 244 -31.61 8.03 13.75
N VAL A 245 -30.38 7.74 13.33
CA VAL A 245 -29.27 7.29 14.19
C VAL A 245 -27.95 7.97 13.83
N TRP A 246 -27.12 8.23 14.85
CA TRP A 246 -25.73 8.63 14.63
C TRP A 246 -25.00 7.51 13.89
N GLU A 247 -24.06 7.86 13.02
CA GLU A 247 -23.34 6.89 12.20
C GLU A 247 -21.84 6.89 12.49
N TRP A 248 -21.27 5.70 12.72
CA TRP A 248 -19.82 5.51 12.81
C TRP A 248 -19.10 5.73 11.47
N CYS A 249 -18.06 6.57 11.47
CA CYS A 249 -17.10 6.68 10.37
C CYS A 249 -15.80 5.90 10.69
N GLU A 250 -14.95 5.67 9.68
CA GLU A 250 -13.64 5.02 9.85
C GLU A 250 -12.65 5.87 10.68
N ASP A 251 -12.73 7.19 10.58
CA ASP A 251 -11.77 8.19 11.10
C ASP A 251 -11.66 8.20 12.63
N TRP A 252 -10.46 8.50 13.12
CA TRP A 252 -10.29 8.93 14.51
C TRP A 252 -10.82 10.36 14.69
N TYR A 253 -11.50 10.60 15.80
CA TYR A 253 -11.96 11.92 16.21
C TYR A 253 -10.94 12.56 17.15
N GLU A 254 -10.54 13.78 16.80
CA GLU A 254 -9.83 14.70 17.68
C GLU A 254 -10.55 16.08 17.63
N PRO A 255 -10.78 16.77 18.76
CA PRO A 255 -11.42 18.09 18.76
C PRO A 255 -10.57 19.15 18.04
N ASN A 256 -11.22 20.01 17.27
CA ASN A 256 -10.57 21.10 16.51
C ASN A 256 -9.48 20.63 15.52
N SER A 257 -9.54 19.37 15.06
CA SER A 257 -8.53 18.78 14.18
C SER A 257 -8.67 19.14 12.70
N TYR A 258 -9.66 19.96 12.33
CA TYR A 258 -9.86 20.38 10.94
C TYR A 258 -8.78 21.40 10.54
N PRO A 259 -8.05 21.17 9.45
CA PRO A 259 -7.06 22.12 8.95
C PRO A 259 -7.73 23.36 8.37
N LYS A 260 -6.93 24.35 7.98
CA LYS A 260 -7.39 25.46 7.10
C LYS A 260 -6.98 25.22 5.64
N GLU A 261 -5.97 24.38 5.47
CA GLU A 261 -5.40 23.90 4.24
C GLU A 261 -6.35 22.91 3.56
N LYS A 262 -6.28 22.86 2.22
CA LYS A 262 -7.00 21.86 1.44
C LYS A 262 -6.54 20.44 1.78
N GLN A 263 -7.47 19.50 1.85
CA GLN A 263 -7.19 18.06 1.92
C GLN A 263 -7.56 17.33 0.62
N VAL A 264 -6.97 16.15 0.42
CA VAL A 264 -7.23 15.23 -0.69
C VAL A 264 -7.38 13.82 -0.10
N ASP A 265 -8.48 13.13 -0.39
CA ASP A 265 -8.87 11.82 0.16
C ASP A 265 -8.59 11.64 1.68
N PRO A 266 -9.03 12.57 2.56
CA PRO A 266 -8.69 12.49 3.99
C PRO A 266 -9.39 11.34 4.73
N THR A 267 -8.64 10.78 5.68
CA THR A 267 -9.01 9.64 6.55
C THR A 267 -8.86 9.97 8.05
N GLY A 268 -8.79 11.26 8.36
CA GLY A 268 -8.62 11.79 9.71
C GLY A 268 -7.21 11.63 10.30
N PRO A 269 -7.02 11.94 11.59
CA PRO A 269 -5.79 11.65 12.34
C PRO A 269 -5.46 10.15 12.32
N ALA A 270 -4.17 9.80 12.24
CA ALA A 270 -3.73 8.40 12.16
C ALA A 270 -4.02 7.58 13.45
N THR A 271 -4.15 8.24 14.60
CA THR A 271 -4.51 7.65 15.90
C THR A 271 -5.40 8.60 16.69
N GLY A 272 -6.18 8.08 17.64
CA GLY A 272 -6.98 8.88 18.56
C GLY A 272 -7.54 8.02 19.70
N LYS A 273 -8.37 8.61 20.55
CA LYS A 273 -9.08 7.91 21.65
C LYS A 273 -10.56 7.62 21.35
N ALA A 274 -11.07 8.21 20.28
CA ALA A 274 -12.47 8.17 19.91
C ALA A 274 -12.60 8.05 18.38
N LYS A 275 -13.62 7.35 17.90
CA LYS A 275 -13.99 7.33 16.48
C LYS A 275 -15.07 8.36 16.19
N VAL A 276 -15.06 8.89 14.97
CA VAL A 276 -16.00 9.91 14.50
C VAL A 276 -17.42 9.33 14.41
N GLN A 277 -18.38 10.16 14.80
CA GLN A 277 -19.82 9.96 14.57
C GLN A 277 -20.42 11.19 13.89
N ARG A 278 -21.32 10.95 12.92
CA ARG A 278 -22.01 11.97 12.11
C ARG A 278 -23.53 11.73 12.08
N GLY A 279 -24.28 12.60 11.41
CA GLY A 279 -25.74 12.45 11.16
C GLY A 279 -26.64 13.07 12.23
N GLY A 280 -26.35 12.84 13.51
CA GLY A 280 -27.36 13.04 14.55
C GLY A 280 -28.32 11.85 14.63
N GLY A 281 -29.39 11.93 15.42
CA GLY A 281 -30.36 10.83 15.54
C GLY A 281 -31.64 11.25 16.28
N TRP A 282 -32.58 10.33 16.49
CA TRP A 282 -33.91 10.60 17.08
C TRP A 282 -33.90 11.37 18.41
N SER A 283 -32.82 11.24 19.20
CA SER A 283 -32.63 11.94 20.48
C SER A 283 -31.96 13.33 20.37
N SER A 284 -31.70 13.81 19.15
CA SER A 284 -30.84 14.96 18.88
C SER A 284 -31.63 16.19 18.44
N ASP A 285 -31.25 17.36 18.96
CA ASP A 285 -31.81 18.64 18.53
C ASP A 285 -31.15 19.14 17.25
N ALA A 286 -31.81 20.06 16.51
CA ALA A 286 -31.43 20.45 15.15
C ALA A 286 -29.93 20.80 14.97
N LYS A 287 -29.29 21.44 15.96
CA LYS A 287 -27.84 21.77 15.92
C LYS A 287 -26.92 20.55 15.78
N ARG A 288 -27.40 19.34 16.11
CA ARG A 288 -26.70 18.06 15.99
C ARG A 288 -27.07 17.28 14.72
N LEU A 289 -28.11 17.71 14.01
CA LEU A 289 -28.59 17.12 12.75
C LEU A 289 -27.99 17.80 11.50
N ARG A 290 -27.20 18.87 11.67
CA ARG A 290 -26.55 19.61 10.57
C ARG A 290 -25.51 18.76 9.84
N SER A 291 -25.32 18.98 8.54
CA SER A 291 -24.30 18.27 7.74
C SER A 291 -22.91 18.33 8.37
N ALA A 292 -22.51 19.47 8.96
CA ALA A 292 -21.21 19.68 9.60
C ALA A 292 -21.08 19.11 11.03
N ALA A 293 -22.16 18.60 11.63
CA ALA A 293 -22.15 18.16 13.02
C ALA A 293 -21.34 16.86 13.19
N ARG A 294 -20.36 16.91 14.11
CA ARG A 294 -19.44 15.79 14.43
C ARG A 294 -19.34 15.58 15.93
N VAL A 295 -19.21 14.33 16.39
CA VAL A 295 -18.80 14.00 17.76
C VAL A 295 -17.86 12.79 17.77
N GLY A 296 -17.12 12.60 18.88
CA GLY A 296 -16.28 11.43 19.10
C GLY A 296 -16.79 10.55 20.22
N ARG A 297 -16.64 9.23 20.07
CA ARG A 297 -16.89 8.21 21.12
C ARG A 297 -15.88 7.07 21.07
N ASP A 298 -15.65 6.39 22.19
CA ASP A 298 -14.74 5.22 22.25
C ASP A 298 -15.21 4.10 21.30
N ALA A 299 -14.28 3.52 20.54
CA ALA A 299 -14.57 2.52 19.50
C ALA A 299 -15.15 1.19 20.01
N SER A 300 -15.01 0.90 21.31
CA SER A 300 -15.32 -0.40 21.94
C SER A 300 -16.25 -0.27 23.15
N ALA A 301 -16.04 0.76 23.97
CA ALA A 301 -16.79 0.99 25.20
C ALA A 301 -18.08 1.81 24.99
N TYR A 302 -18.32 2.34 23.79
CA TYR A 302 -19.53 3.11 23.48
C TYR A 302 -20.40 2.42 22.44
N ARG A 303 -21.70 2.35 22.75
CA ARG A 303 -22.74 1.68 21.96
C ARG A 303 -24.12 2.11 22.46
N GLY A 304 -24.72 3.09 21.77
CA GLY A 304 -25.98 3.74 22.19
C GLY A 304 -27.19 3.34 21.37
N CYS A 305 -28.39 3.48 21.95
CA CYS A 305 -29.68 3.20 21.31
C CYS A 305 -30.10 4.23 20.23
N TYR A 306 -29.17 5.12 19.86
CA TYR A 306 -29.30 6.17 18.84
C TYR A 306 -28.06 6.18 17.92
N LEU A 307 -27.37 5.05 17.79
CA LEU A 307 -26.07 4.93 17.11
C LEU A 307 -25.96 3.62 16.34
N GLY A 308 -25.89 3.76 15.01
CA GLY A 308 -25.66 2.69 14.04
C GLY A 308 -24.52 3.05 13.08
N PHE A 309 -24.66 2.67 11.81
CA PHE A 309 -23.69 2.94 10.74
C PHE A 309 -24.28 2.66 9.35
N ARG A 310 -23.74 3.29 8.31
CA ARG A 310 -23.89 2.85 6.90
C ARG A 310 -22.54 2.39 6.33
N VAL A 311 -22.58 1.78 5.14
CA VAL A 311 -21.43 1.06 4.55
C VAL A 311 -21.02 1.68 3.22
N VAL A 312 -19.70 1.75 2.99
CA VAL A 312 -19.08 2.01 1.69
C VAL A 312 -18.66 0.70 1.03
N LEU A 313 -18.93 0.57 -0.27
CA LEU A 313 -18.28 -0.35 -1.19
C LEU A 313 -17.29 0.43 -2.05
N GLU A 314 -16.01 0.05 -1.98
CA GLU A 314 -14.97 0.65 -2.82
C GLU A 314 -15.14 0.22 -4.29
N GLN A 315 -14.82 1.11 -5.22
CA GLN A 315 -14.77 0.76 -6.64
C GLN A 315 -13.56 -0.17 -6.89
N GLU A 316 -13.83 -1.41 -7.33
CA GLU A 316 -12.79 -2.33 -7.77
C GLU A 316 -11.92 -1.71 -8.89
N SER A 317 -10.61 -1.90 -8.81
CA SER A 317 -9.65 -1.45 -9.84
C SER A 317 -9.64 -2.37 -11.06
N GLY A 318 -10.81 -2.76 -11.55
CA GLY A 318 -11.02 -3.60 -12.73
C GLY A 318 -11.59 -2.80 -13.90
N THR A 319 -10.81 -2.66 -14.98
CA THR A 319 -11.24 -2.12 -16.30
C THR A 319 -12.16 -0.89 -16.24
N GLN A 320 -11.57 0.28 -15.97
CA GLN A 320 -12.19 1.53 -16.42
C GLN A 320 -12.19 1.56 -17.96
N SER A 321 -13.37 1.55 -18.58
CA SER A 321 -13.52 2.10 -19.93
C SER A 321 -13.24 3.61 -19.85
N GLN A 322 -12.12 4.04 -20.44
CA GLN A 322 -11.69 5.43 -20.40
C GLN A 322 -12.53 6.28 -21.35
N GLU A 323 -13.25 7.25 -20.79
CA GLU A 323 -13.53 8.52 -21.46
C GLU A 323 -12.80 9.64 -20.69
N PRO A 324 -12.41 10.73 -21.38
CA PRO A 324 -11.02 11.15 -21.32
C PRO A 324 -10.63 11.95 -20.09
N GLU A 325 -9.53 11.55 -19.46
CA GLU A 325 -8.71 12.46 -18.65
C GLU A 325 -8.24 13.64 -19.52
N SER A 326 -8.07 14.81 -18.88
CA SER A 326 -7.23 15.89 -19.42
C SER A 326 -5.89 15.30 -19.88
N PRO A 327 -5.42 15.54 -21.12
CA PRO A 327 -4.47 14.66 -21.78
C PRO A 327 -3.16 14.52 -20.98
N LYS A 328 -2.86 13.28 -20.56
CA LYS A 328 -1.56 12.91 -19.97
C LYS A 328 -0.46 13.34 -20.93
N LYS A 329 0.33 14.34 -20.50
CA LYS A 329 1.40 14.93 -21.32
C LYS A 329 2.47 13.87 -21.61
N LEU A 330 2.47 13.37 -22.84
CA LEU A 330 3.37 12.32 -23.30
C LEU A 330 4.85 12.71 -23.11
N PRO A 331 5.74 11.74 -22.85
CA PRO A 331 7.17 12.00 -22.71
C PRO A 331 7.76 12.54 -24.02
N ALA A 332 8.78 13.38 -23.91
CA ALA A 332 9.55 13.82 -25.07
C ALA A 332 10.31 12.65 -25.71
N GLY A 333 10.55 12.74 -27.01
CA GLY A 333 11.39 11.82 -27.74
C GLY A 333 12.83 11.73 -27.21
N LEU A 334 13.47 10.59 -27.45
CA LEU A 334 14.82 10.27 -27.01
C LEU A 334 15.75 10.17 -28.21
N ARG A 335 17.00 10.61 -28.04
CA ARG A 335 18.09 10.43 -29.01
C ARG A 335 18.78 9.10 -28.71
N VAL A 336 18.47 8.07 -29.50
CA VAL A 336 18.85 6.68 -29.25
C VAL A 336 19.94 6.23 -30.21
N MET A 337 21.03 5.67 -29.69
CA MET A 337 22.09 5.02 -30.47
C MET A 337 22.08 3.51 -30.18
N SER A 338 22.01 2.67 -31.21
CA SER A 338 21.95 1.21 -31.03
C SER A 338 23.18 0.50 -31.60
N GLY A 339 23.72 -0.49 -30.88
CA GLY A 339 24.85 -1.32 -31.31
C GLY A 339 24.60 -2.81 -31.09
N GLY A 340 25.25 -3.67 -31.87
CA GLY A 340 25.00 -5.11 -31.91
C GLY A 340 23.99 -5.54 -32.99
N HIS A 341 24.13 -6.77 -33.51
CA HIS A 341 23.50 -7.21 -34.76
C HIS A 341 22.08 -7.83 -34.63
N SER A 342 21.20 -7.30 -33.77
CA SER A 342 19.77 -7.69 -33.82
C SER A 342 18.84 -6.50 -34.02
N TRP A 343 17.87 -6.67 -34.91
CA TRP A 343 17.15 -5.59 -35.59
C TRP A 343 15.95 -5.02 -34.79
N SER A 344 15.94 -5.18 -33.46
CA SER A 344 14.73 -4.96 -32.64
C SER A 344 14.45 -3.50 -32.28
N THR A 345 15.47 -2.65 -32.07
CA THR A 345 15.24 -1.19 -31.83
C THR A 345 15.16 -0.36 -33.09
N GLU A 346 15.64 -0.86 -34.23
CA GLU A 346 15.42 -0.29 -35.56
C GLU A 346 13.93 0.07 -35.78
N ASN A 347 13.06 -0.80 -35.24
CA ASN A 347 11.61 -0.76 -35.33
C ASN A 347 10.93 0.03 -34.19
N SER A 348 11.68 0.63 -33.25
CA SER A 348 11.08 1.31 -32.09
C SER A 348 10.49 2.69 -32.41
N ALA A 349 11.06 3.43 -33.37
CA ALA A 349 10.57 4.75 -33.77
C ALA A 349 9.13 4.74 -34.35
N PRO A 350 8.74 3.77 -35.22
CA PRO A 350 7.34 3.53 -35.60
C PRO A 350 6.35 3.41 -34.41
N LEU A 351 6.74 2.73 -33.33
CA LEU A 351 5.91 2.64 -32.12
C LEU A 351 5.88 3.94 -31.33
N CYS A 352 6.97 4.70 -31.30
CA CYS A 352 7.00 6.03 -30.67
C CYS A 352 6.01 6.97 -31.38
N GLN A 353 5.98 6.95 -32.72
CA GLN A 353 4.99 7.69 -33.51
C GLN A 353 3.56 7.22 -33.21
N ALA A 354 3.31 5.92 -33.15
CA ALA A 354 2.00 5.36 -32.80
C ALA A 354 1.55 5.70 -31.37
N ALA A 355 2.49 5.87 -30.44
CA ALA A 355 2.25 6.33 -29.06
C ALA A 355 2.16 7.86 -28.93
N GLY A 356 2.22 8.62 -30.03
CA GLY A 356 2.18 10.09 -30.02
C GLY A 356 3.45 10.79 -29.51
N ILE A 357 4.54 10.04 -29.33
CA ILE A 357 5.82 10.55 -28.80
C ILE A 357 6.58 11.28 -29.90
N THR A 358 6.68 12.61 -29.77
CA THR A 358 7.33 13.48 -30.76
C THR A 358 8.83 13.65 -30.49
N GLY A 359 9.64 13.72 -31.56
CA GLY A 359 11.08 13.99 -31.48
C GLY A 359 11.97 12.80 -31.12
N HIS A 360 11.49 11.55 -31.23
CA HIS A 360 12.35 10.37 -31.09
C HIS A 360 13.31 10.28 -32.29
N LEU A 361 14.61 10.13 -32.04
CA LEU A 361 15.66 10.16 -33.06
C LEU A 361 16.60 8.96 -32.94
N LYS A 362 16.60 8.09 -33.95
CA LYS A 362 17.63 7.05 -34.13
C LYS A 362 18.91 7.73 -34.65
N LEU A 363 20.00 7.65 -33.91
CA LEU A 363 21.27 8.32 -34.22
C LEU A 363 22.19 7.53 -35.17
N ASN A 364 21.91 6.24 -35.39
CA ASN A 364 22.63 5.41 -36.34
C ASN A 364 22.55 6.00 -37.76
N LYS A 365 23.72 6.31 -38.34
CA LYS A 365 23.87 6.86 -39.69
C LYS A 365 24.88 6.04 -40.49
N GLN A 366 24.71 6.02 -41.81
CA GLN A 366 25.65 5.38 -42.73
C GLN A 366 27.04 6.00 -42.55
N GLY A 367 28.05 5.16 -42.30
CA GLY A 367 29.44 5.58 -42.02
C GLY A 367 29.81 5.74 -40.54
N LEU A 368 28.86 5.67 -39.60
CA LEU A 368 29.12 5.73 -38.15
C LEU A 368 28.94 4.34 -37.51
N HIS A 369 30.03 3.74 -37.02
CA HIS A 369 30.03 2.36 -36.53
C HIS A 369 29.74 2.30 -35.03
N SER A 370 28.49 2.05 -34.65
CA SER A 370 28.00 2.09 -33.26
C SER A 370 28.59 1.02 -32.31
N GLY A 371 29.50 0.17 -32.79
CA GLY A 371 30.36 -0.72 -31.99
C GLY A 371 31.81 -0.25 -31.82
N ARG A 372 32.19 0.93 -32.32
CA ARG A 372 33.49 1.59 -32.07
C ARG A 372 33.29 2.71 -31.07
N ILE A 373 34.15 2.81 -30.04
CA ILE A 373 34.01 3.85 -29.02
C ILE A 373 34.48 5.22 -29.54
N GLU A 374 35.40 5.23 -30.49
CA GLU A 374 35.96 6.39 -31.18
C GLU A 374 34.87 7.17 -31.96
N ASP A 375 33.91 6.45 -32.55
CA ASP A 375 32.77 7.03 -33.27
C ASP A 375 31.68 7.56 -32.31
N LEU A 376 31.70 7.15 -31.03
CA LEU A 376 30.69 7.48 -30.02
C LEU A 376 31.14 8.60 -29.07
N THR A 377 32.42 8.64 -28.69
CA THR A 377 32.97 9.66 -27.77
C THR A 377 32.62 11.10 -28.19
N PRO A 378 32.75 11.53 -29.47
CA PRO A 378 32.39 12.89 -29.89
C PRO A 378 30.88 13.21 -29.80
N LEU A 379 30.02 12.20 -29.66
CA LEU A 379 28.57 12.38 -29.41
C LEU A 379 28.27 12.37 -27.91
N LEU A 380 28.98 11.53 -27.14
CA LEU A 380 28.87 11.47 -25.68
C LEU A 380 29.32 12.77 -25.03
N GLU A 381 30.49 13.31 -25.42
CA GLU A 381 31.06 14.55 -24.88
C GLU A 381 30.19 15.80 -25.13
N LYS A 382 29.35 15.76 -26.17
CA LYS A 382 28.36 16.81 -26.47
C LYS A 382 27.00 16.58 -25.81
N GLY A 383 26.81 15.45 -25.13
CA GLY A 383 25.51 15.03 -24.62
C GLY A 383 24.47 14.79 -25.72
N GLU A 384 24.90 14.37 -26.94
CA GLU A 384 24.02 14.13 -28.09
C GLU A 384 23.21 12.81 -27.97
N ILE A 385 23.66 11.86 -27.13
CA ILE A 385 22.99 10.58 -26.88
C ILE A 385 22.20 10.65 -25.56
N ASP A 386 20.94 10.20 -25.56
CA ASP A 386 20.12 10.00 -24.34
C ASP A 386 20.10 8.53 -23.89
N VAL A 387 20.08 7.59 -24.84
CA VAL A 387 20.16 6.16 -24.55
C VAL A 387 21.07 5.46 -25.54
N TYR A 388 22.04 4.69 -25.05
CA TYR A 388 22.72 3.68 -25.84
C TYR A 388 22.05 2.32 -25.64
N VAL A 389 21.73 1.59 -26.71
CA VAL A 389 21.10 0.27 -26.63
C VAL A 389 22.02 -0.81 -27.18
N TRP A 390 22.32 -1.83 -26.36
CA TRP A 390 23.02 -3.03 -26.79
C TRP A 390 22.04 -4.12 -27.20
N GLN A 391 22.10 -4.49 -28.48
CA GLN A 391 21.19 -5.36 -29.20
C GLN A 391 21.70 -6.80 -29.34
N HIS A 392 22.89 -7.14 -28.84
CA HIS A 392 23.43 -8.49 -29.04
C HIS A 392 22.87 -9.50 -28.00
N ASN A 393 22.86 -10.79 -28.30
CA ASN A 393 22.40 -11.84 -27.37
C ASN A 393 23.45 -12.20 -26.29
N SER A 394 24.52 -11.43 -26.18
CA SER A 394 25.66 -11.64 -25.30
C SER A 394 26.52 -10.38 -25.26
N THR A 395 27.45 -10.28 -24.31
CA THR A 395 28.47 -9.22 -24.31
C THR A 395 29.49 -9.38 -25.44
N GLY A 396 29.80 -10.61 -25.83
CA GLY A 396 30.91 -10.88 -26.76
C GLY A 396 32.27 -10.41 -26.20
N PRO A 397 33.31 -10.34 -27.04
CA PRO A 397 34.65 -9.92 -26.60
C PRO A 397 34.79 -8.39 -26.45
N ASP A 398 33.91 -7.60 -27.07
CA ASP A 398 34.12 -6.15 -27.23
C ASP A 398 33.21 -5.27 -26.36
N PHE A 399 31.97 -5.67 -26.06
CA PHE A 399 31.12 -4.91 -25.14
C PHE A 399 31.77 -4.67 -23.76
N PRO A 400 32.49 -5.63 -23.15
CA PRO A 400 33.15 -5.39 -21.87
C PRO A 400 34.31 -4.38 -21.93
N LYS A 401 34.85 -4.11 -23.14
CA LYS A 401 35.91 -3.13 -23.36
C LYS A 401 35.36 -1.70 -23.42
N PHE A 402 34.19 -1.50 -24.04
CA PHE A 402 33.64 -0.16 -24.27
C PHE A 402 32.53 0.26 -23.30
N LEU A 403 31.82 -0.68 -22.65
CA LEU A 403 30.79 -0.35 -21.67
C LEU A 403 31.29 0.57 -20.53
N PRO A 404 32.49 0.38 -19.94
CA PRO A 404 33.01 1.29 -18.92
C PRO A 404 33.10 2.74 -19.41
N THR A 405 33.53 2.96 -20.66
CA THR A 405 33.64 4.30 -21.26
C THR A 405 32.28 4.95 -21.50
N LEU A 406 31.26 4.17 -21.88
CA LEU A 406 29.88 4.69 -21.98
C LEU A 406 29.34 5.12 -20.61
N VAL A 407 29.65 4.34 -19.56
CA VAL A 407 29.15 4.55 -18.20
C VAL A 407 29.87 5.68 -17.47
N ASP A 408 31.13 5.98 -17.83
CA ASP A 408 31.86 7.16 -17.35
C ASP A 408 31.48 8.44 -18.11
N LEU A 409 31.65 8.46 -19.45
CA LEU A 409 31.49 9.69 -20.24
C LEU A 409 30.03 10.11 -20.43
N GLY A 410 29.12 9.16 -20.71
CA GLY A 410 27.72 9.47 -21.00
C GLY A 410 27.03 10.24 -19.86
N PRO A 411 27.00 9.70 -18.63
CA PRO A 411 26.37 10.34 -17.48
C PRO A 411 27.07 11.60 -16.94
N LYS A 412 28.27 11.91 -17.44
CA LYS A 412 29.04 13.13 -17.12
C LYS A 412 28.64 14.30 -18.02
N HIS A 413 28.26 14.02 -19.26
CA HIS A 413 27.89 15.04 -20.27
C HIS A 413 26.38 15.09 -20.57
N ASN A 414 25.62 14.04 -20.25
CA ASN A 414 24.16 14.03 -20.18
C ASN A 414 23.71 13.30 -18.90
N PRO A 415 23.19 14.00 -17.86
CA PRO A 415 22.84 13.36 -16.59
C PRO A 415 21.67 12.37 -16.70
N ASN A 416 20.89 12.40 -17.80
CA ASN A 416 19.82 11.46 -18.09
C ASN A 416 20.27 10.26 -18.96
N PHE A 417 21.56 10.16 -19.29
CA PHE A 417 22.11 9.08 -20.11
C PHE A 417 21.87 7.71 -19.48
N ARG A 418 21.40 6.77 -20.30
CA ARG A 418 21.18 5.37 -19.91
C ARG A 418 21.83 4.42 -20.91
N VAL A 419 22.30 3.27 -20.43
CA VAL A 419 22.57 2.10 -21.28
C VAL A 419 21.43 1.11 -21.08
N ILE A 420 20.81 0.62 -22.16
CA ILE A 420 19.84 -0.48 -22.12
C ILE A 420 20.47 -1.68 -22.80
N MET A 421 20.53 -2.81 -22.11
CA MET A 421 21.14 -4.04 -22.61
C MET A 421 20.09 -5.16 -22.75
N GLN A 422 19.98 -5.72 -23.95
CA GLN A 422 19.12 -6.87 -24.23
C GLN A 422 19.72 -8.14 -23.59
N MET A 423 18.91 -8.87 -22.83
CA MET A 423 19.30 -10.14 -22.19
C MET A 423 19.49 -11.27 -23.20
N PRO A 424 20.31 -12.28 -22.86
CA PRO A 424 20.67 -13.34 -23.80
C PRO A 424 19.47 -14.22 -24.14
N TRP A 425 19.46 -14.71 -25.37
CA TRP A 425 18.73 -15.92 -25.76
C TRP A 425 19.73 -16.91 -26.35
N LEU A 426 19.57 -18.19 -26.04
CA LEU A 426 20.51 -19.21 -26.45
C LEU A 426 20.22 -19.60 -27.90
N THR A 427 21.10 -19.24 -28.83
CA THR A 427 21.05 -19.67 -30.25
C THR A 427 21.01 -21.19 -30.33
N ASN A 428 20.11 -21.75 -31.16
CA ASN A 428 19.88 -23.20 -31.27
C ASN A 428 19.52 -23.85 -29.92
N ASP A 429 18.87 -23.10 -29.03
CA ASP A 429 18.56 -23.49 -27.65
C ASP A 429 19.80 -23.83 -26.78
N GLY A 430 20.98 -23.36 -27.18
CA GLY A 430 22.26 -23.72 -26.55
C GLY A 430 22.81 -25.08 -27.00
N ARG A 431 22.07 -25.79 -27.86
CA ARG A 431 22.41 -27.12 -28.39
C ARG A 431 23.15 -27.00 -29.74
N LYS A 432 24.06 -27.93 -30.03
CA LYS A 432 24.89 -27.92 -31.27
C LYS A 432 24.35 -28.85 -32.36
N ASP A 433 23.40 -29.70 -31.99
CA ASP A 433 22.78 -30.75 -32.77
C ASP A 433 21.56 -30.27 -33.58
N VAL A 434 20.84 -29.24 -33.10
CA VAL A 434 19.62 -28.71 -33.71
C VAL A 434 19.87 -28.17 -35.12
N LYS A 435 19.21 -28.77 -36.11
CA LYS A 435 19.33 -28.46 -37.55
C LYS A 435 17.98 -28.39 -38.28
N SER A 436 16.87 -28.77 -37.62
CA SER A 436 15.53 -28.90 -38.20
C SER A 436 14.42 -28.35 -37.30
N PRO A 437 13.22 -28.02 -37.84
CA PRO A 437 12.05 -27.65 -37.03
C PRO A 437 11.72 -28.70 -35.98
N GLU A 438 11.76 -29.98 -36.37
CA GLU A 438 11.42 -31.12 -35.53
C GLU A 438 12.42 -31.35 -34.39
N GLU A 439 13.59 -30.69 -34.39
CA GLU A 439 14.53 -30.72 -33.28
C GLU A 439 14.33 -29.55 -32.31
N TYR A 440 13.85 -28.39 -32.78
CA TYR A 440 13.38 -27.30 -31.92
C TYR A 440 12.13 -27.70 -31.13
N GLU A 441 11.18 -28.43 -31.72
CA GLU A 441 10.00 -28.94 -31.00
C GLU A 441 10.34 -30.00 -29.93
N LYS A 442 11.58 -30.53 -29.92
CA LYS A 442 12.07 -31.51 -28.93
C LYS A 442 12.87 -30.88 -27.79
N THR A 443 13.05 -29.56 -27.75
CA THR A 443 13.78 -28.89 -26.66
C THR A 443 13.01 -29.00 -25.35
N ASP A 444 13.64 -29.59 -24.32
CA ASP A 444 13.13 -29.51 -22.96
C ASP A 444 13.18 -28.05 -22.48
N LEU A 445 12.00 -27.50 -22.14
CA LEU A 445 11.87 -26.10 -21.75
C LEU A 445 12.41 -25.80 -20.35
N ALA A 446 12.57 -26.80 -19.49
CA ALA A 446 13.20 -26.66 -18.18
C ALA A 446 14.73 -26.71 -18.27
N GLU A 447 15.30 -27.56 -19.13
CA GLU A 447 16.74 -27.52 -19.45
C GLU A 447 17.13 -26.17 -20.09
N TYR A 448 16.36 -25.73 -21.11
CA TYR A 448 16.58 -24.42 -21.74
C TYR A 448 16.39 -23.26 -20.75
N GLN A 449 15.39 -23.32 -19.86
CA GLN A 449 15.25 -22.31 -18.79
C GLN A 449 16.46 -22.29 -17.86
N THR A 450 17.03 -23.46 -17.52
CA THR A 450 18.16 -23.57 -16.59
C THR A 450 19.42 -22.91 -17.16
N GLU A 451 19.77 -23.19 -18.42
CA GLU A 451 20.91 -22.53 -19.08
C GLU A 451 20.66 -21.04 -19.37
N LEU A 452 19.41 -20.65 -19.65
CA LEU A 452 19.01 -19.25 -19.80
C LEU A 452 19.16 -18.48 -18.48
N GLU A 453 18.72 -19.05 -17.36
CA GLU A 453 18.91 -18.50 -16.02
C GLU A 453 20.39 -18.34 -15.65
N LYS A 454 21.22 -19.32 -16.00
CA LYS A 454 22.68 -19.28 -15.80
C LYS A 454 23.33 -18.14 -16.60
N SER A 455 22.96 -17.97 -17.87
CA SER A 455 23.47 -16.88 -18.72
C SER A 455 23.00 -15.50 -18.25
N ARG A 456 21.74 -15.39 -17.81
CA ARG A 456 21.18 -14.19 -17.19
C ARG A 456 21.92 -13.79 -15.91
N LYS A 457 22.10 -14.72 -14.96
CA LYS A 457 22.77 -14.47 -13.67
C LYS A 457 24.20 -13.97 -13.84
N GLN A 458 24.91 -14.41 -14.89
CA GLN A 458 26.23 -13.89 -15.26
C GLN A 458 26.17 -12.42 -15.72
N GLN A 459 25.17 -12.04 -16.52
CA GLN A 459 25.03 -10.67 -17.01
C GLN A 459 24.44 -9.72 -15.95
N GLU A 460 23.51 -10.19 -15.11
CA GLU A 460 23.03 -9.48 -13.93
C GLU A 460 24.19 -9.12 -13.00
N ALA A 461 25.05 -10.08 -12.64
CA ALA A 461 26.22 -9.86 -11.80
C ALA A 461 27.24 -8.88 -12.41
N TYR A 462 27.55 -9.02 -13.72
CA TYR A 462 28.44 -8.09 -14.42
C TYR A 462 27.88 -6.65 -14.46
N ILE A 463 26.57 -6.50 -14.65
CA ILE A 463 25.93 -5.19 -14.69
C ILE A 463 25.76 -4.56 -13.32
N ASP A 464 25.61 -5.34 -12.25
CA ASP A 464 25.73 -4.81 -10.88
C ASP A 464 27.18 -4.38 -10.56
N GLU A 465 28.20 -5.11 -11.00
CA GLU A 465 29.61 -4.70 -10.86
C GLU A 465 29.88 -3.34 -11.55
N VAL A 466 29.39 -3.17 -12.78
CA VAL A 466 29.53 -1.93 -13.56
C VAL A 466 28.76 -0.77 -12.93
N ASN A 467 27.51 -0.99 -12.50
CA ASN A 467 26.70 0.04 -11.85
C ASN A 467 27.23 0.43 -10.46
N ALA A 468 27.78 -0.52 -9.69
CA ALA A 468 28.41 -0.26 -8.40
C ALA A 468 29.66 0.63 -8.55
N LYS A 469 30.52 0.34 -9.54
CA LYS A 469 31.68 1.19 -9.88
C LYS A 469 31.28 2.60 -10.30
N ALA A 470 30.14 2.77 -10.96
CA ALA A 470 29.60 4.06 -11.36
C ALA A 470 28.94 4.85 -10.21
N GLY A 471 28.74 4.25 -9.03
CA GLY A 471 28.03 4.85 -7.90
C GLY A 471 26.53 5.11 -8.13
N LYS A 472 25.99 4.73 -9.30
CA LYS A 472 24.59 4.93 -9.71
C LYS A 472 24.21 3.93 -10.80
N ARG A 473 22.93 3.56 -10.90
CA ARG A 473 22.46 2.67 -11.97
C ARG A 473 22.36 3.43 -13.31
N VAL A 474 23.33 3.21 -14.17
CA VAL A 474 23.41 3.72 -15.56
C VAL A 474 22.96 2.67 -16.56
N VAL A 475 23.25 1.39 -16.27
CA VAL A 475 22.95 0.25 -17.14
C VAL A 475 21.73 -0.52 -16.65
N PHE A 476 20.79 -0.74 -17.56
CA PHE A 476 19.50 -1.41 -17.34
C PHE A 476 19.35 -2.61 -18.28
N LEU A 477 18.57 -3.62 -17.88
CA LEU A 477 18.47 -4.90 -18.61
C LEU A 477 17.05 -5.18 -19.10
N VAL A 478 16.92 -5.71 -20.33
CA VAL A 478 15.65 -6.10 -20.96
C VAL A 478 15.57 -7.62 -21.10
N PRO A 479 14.64 -8.32 -20.42
CA PRO A 479 14.60 -9.79 -20.29
C PRO A 479 14.02 -10.49 -21.52
N LEU A 480 14.62 -10.29 -22.70
CA LEU A 480 14.05 -10.83 -23.95
C LEU A 480 14.14 -12.35 -24.07
N GLY A 481 15.21 -12.99 -23.59
CA GLY A 481 15.32 -14.45 -23.60
C GLY A 481 14.20 -15.14 -22.80
N ASP A 482 13.82 -14.57 -21.66
CA ASP A 482 12.64 -14.99 -20.90
C ASP A 482 11.34 -14.73 -21.68
N GLY A 483 11.22 -13.57 -22.31
CA GLY A 483 10.07 -13.28 -23.18
C GLY A 483 9.90 -14.34 -24.28
N MET A 484 10.98 -14.72 -24.95
CA MET A 484 10.98 -15.78 -25.97
C MET A 484 10.61 -17.15 -25.37
N LEU A 485 11.07 -17.46 -24.14
CA LEU A 485 10.68 -18.66 -23.41
C LEU A 485 9.18 -18.69 -23.10
N GLU A 486 8.61 -17.59 -22.60
CA GLU A 486 7.18 -17.53 -22.29
C GLU A 486 6.31 -17.57 -23.56
N VAL A 487 6.72 -16.94 -24.67
CA VAL A 487 6.05 -17.15 -25.98
C VAL A 487 6.08 -18.62 -26.38
N ARG A 488 7.21 -19.31 -26.20
CA ARG A 488 7.34 -20.74 -26.53
C ARG A 488 6.47 -21.63 -25.63
N LYS A 489 6.41 -21.34 -24.32
CA LYS A 489 5.49 -22.01 -23.38
C LYS A 489 4.03 -21.80 -23.80
N LEU A 490 3.66 -20.62 -24.31
CA LEU A 490 2.32 -20.37 -24.86
C LEU A 490 2.06 -21.16 -26.15
N ILE A 491 3.03 -21.24 -27.07
CA ILE A 491 2.91 -22.03 -28.32
C ILE A 491 2.72 -23.52 -27.99
N VAL A 492 3.60 -24.10 -27.16
CA VAL A 492 3.56 -25.53 -26.77
C VAL A 492 2.29 -25.87 -25.98
N ALA A 493 1.75 -24.93 -25.21
CA ALA A 493 0.48 -25.10 -24.51
C ALA A 493 -0.77 -24.90 -25.40
N GLY A 494 -0.61 -24.61 -26.70
CA GLY A 494 -1.72 -24.32 -27.63
C GLY A 494 -2.43 -22.98 -27.35
N LYS A 495 -1.76 -22.05 -26.66
CA LYS A 495 -2.31 -20.77 -26.17
C LYS A 495 -1.85 -19.55 -26.97
N PHE A 496 -0.92 -19.69 -27.90
CA PHE A 496 -0.52 -18.59 -28.78
C PHE A 496 -1.44 -18.52 -30.02
N PRO A 497 -2.07 -17.37 -30.33
CA PRO A 497 -3.08 -17.30 -31.38
C PRO A 497 -2.56 -17.73 -32.76
N GLY A 498 -3.16 -18.78 -33.33
CA GLY A 498 -2.86 -19.29 -34.67
C GLY A 498 -1.49 -19.97 -34.85
N ILE A 499 -0.71 -20.16 -33.79
CA ILE A 499 0.65 -20.75 -33.87
C ILE A 499 0.78 -21.86 -32.82
N THR A 500 0.77 -23.10 -33.29
CA THR A 500 0.85 -24.33 -32.46
C THR A 500 2.23 -24.99 -32.47
N LYS A 501 3.16 -24.46 -33.27
CA LYS A 501 4.56 -24.88 -33.40
C LYS A 501 5.45 -23.68 -33.70
N VAL A 502 6.72 -23.72 -33.31
CA VAL A 502 7.73 -22.70 -33.61
C VAL A 502 8.32 -22.96 -35.01
N ASN A 503 7.46 -22.87 -36.03
CA ASN A 503 7.78 -23.18 -37.43
C ASN A 503 9.05 -22.49 -37.95
N PHE A 504 9.66 -23.09 -38.97
CA PHE A 504 10.72 -22.44 -39.74
C PHE A 504 10.17 -21.42 -40.73
N ARG A 505 11.04 -20.54 -41.22
CA ARG A 505 10.76 -19.70 -42.39
C ARG A 505 10.90 -20.56 -43.66
N GLU A 506 9.93 -20.49 -44.57
CA GLU A 506 9.89 -21.35 -45.79
C GLU A 506 10.93 -20.98 -46.87
N THR A 507 11.95 -20.17 -46.55
CA THR A 507 13.00 -19.75 -47.47
C THR A 507 14.09 -20.83 -47.58
N PRO A 508 14.37 -21.40 -48.77
CA PRO A 508 15.41 -22.42 -48.90
C PRO A 508 16.80 -21.94 -48.45
N GLY A 509 17.38 -22.62 -47.45
CA GLY A 509 18.69 -22.30 -46.88
C GLY A 509 18.65 -21.47 -45.59
N ASP A 510 17.51 -20.87 -45.26
CA ASP A 510 17.28 -20.23 -43.97
C ASP A 510 17.13 -21.30 -42.87
N ARG A 511 17.68 -21.04 -41.67
CA ARG A 511 17.69 -22.00 -40.54
C ARG A 511 16.94 -21.49 -39.31
N GLY A 512 16.18 -20.40 -39.48
CA GLY A 512 15.46 -19.73 -38.42
C GLY A 512 14.09 -20.33 -38.11
N SER A 513 13.73 -20.25 -36.83
CA SER A 513 12.37 -20.45 -36.32
C SER A 513 11.63 -19.10 -36.18
N LEU A 514 10.33 -19.14 -35.89
CA LEU A 514 9.56 -17.92 -35.59
C LEU A 514 10.09 -17.10 -34.39
N LEU A 515 10.97 -17.66 -33.55
CA LEU A 515 11.61 -16.97 -32.41
C LEU A 515 13.09 -16.59 -32.66
N GLN A 516 13.86 -17.41 -33.36
CA GLN A 516 15.30 -17.20 -33.61
C GLN A 516 15.58 -17.20 -35.12
N GLY A 517 16.29 -16.18 -35.62
CA GLY A 517 16.24 -15.81 -37.05
C GLY A 517 17.01 -16.72 -37.99
N ASP A 518 18.06 -17.38 -37.51
CA ASP A 518 18.95 -18.30 -38.24
C ASP A 518 19.95 -18.93 -37.22
N ILE A 519 21.09 -19.45 -37.68
CA ILE A 519 22.20 -19.92 -36.82
C ILE A 519 23.10 -18.78 -36.30
N MET A 520 22.87 -17.54 -36.71
CA MET A 520 23.49 -16.34 -36.17
C MET A 520 22.60 -15.79 -35.04
N PRO A 521 23.03 -14.78 -34.25
CA PRO A 521 22.20 -14.20 -33.19
C PRO A 521 21.12 -13.24 -33.74
N HIS A 522 20.44 -13.62 -34.82
CA HIS A 522 19.27 -12.91 -35.34
C HIS A 522 17.99 -13.39 -34.62
N GLN A 523 16.93 -12.58 -34.74
CA GLN A 523 15.63 -12.84 -34.10
C GLN A 523 14.60 -13.20 -35.15
N GLY A 524 13.83 -14.27 -34.89
CA GLY A 524 12.68 -14.64 -35.71
C GLY A 524 11.55 -13.62 -35.55
N LEU A 525 10.51 -13.70 -36.38
CA LEU A 525 9.46 -12.68 -36.44
C LEU A 525 8.83 -12.34 -35.06
N LEU A 526 8.42 -13.35 -34.29
CA LEU A 526 7.85 -13.16 -32.96
C LEU A 526 8.89 -12.58 -31.99
N GLY A 527 10.13 -13.08 -32.06
CA GLY A 527 11.25 -12.62 -31.23
C GLY A 527 11.61 -11.16 -31.48
N MET A 528 11.67 -10.74 -32.74
CA MET A 528 11.96 -9.37 -33.17
C MET A 528 10.84 -8.41 -32.75
N ARG A 529 9.57 -8.80 -32.93
CA ARG A 529 8.42 -7.98 -32.54
C ARG A 529 8.32 -7.85 -31.02
N LEU A 530 8.50 -8.94 -30.28
CA LEU A 530 8.58 -8.92 -28.82
C LEU A 530 9.73 -8.03 -28.32
N GLY A 531 10.91 -8.17 -28.94
CA GLY A 531 12.07 -7.32 -28.68
C GLY A 531 11.76 -5.84 -28.90
N THR A 532 11.05 -5.50 -29.98
CA THR A 532 10.63 -4.12 -30.27
C THR A 532 9.73 -3.57 -29.15
N TYR A 533 8.71 -4.33 -28.74
CA TYR A 533 7.78 -3.94 -27.66
C TYR A 533 8.49 -3.81 -26.31
N MET A 534 9.39 -4.73 -25.98
CA MET A 534 10.16 -4.68 -24.73
C MET A 534 11.12 -3.49 -24.68
N HIS A 535 11.75 -3.12 -25.80
CA HIS A 535 12.62 -1.95 -25.86
C HIS A 535 11.84 -0.64 -25.81
N PHE A 536 10.67 -0.56 -26.46
CA PHE A 536 9.75 0.57 -26.28
C PHE A 536 9.42 0.76 -24.78
N ALA A 537 9.02 -0.32 -24.11
CA ALA A 537 8.72 -0.29 -22.67
C ALA A 537 9.92 0.17 -21.83
N ALA A 538 11.13 -0.35 -22.07
CA ALA A 538 12.32 0.03 -21.33
C ALA A 538 12.80 1.48 -21.59
N LEU A 539 12.68 1.96 -22.83
CA LEU A 539 13.04 3.32 -23.22
C LEU A 539 12.13 4.35 -22.53
N TYR A 540 10.81 4.14 -22.61
CA TYR A 540 9.78 5.12 -22.25
C TYR A 540 9.05 4.87 -20.94
N ARG A 541 9.20 3.67 -20.33
CA ARG A 541 8.48 3.24 -19.11
C ARG A 541 6.95 3.21 -19.30
N MET A 542 6.51 2.86 -20.50
CA MET A 542 5.11 2.79 -20.92
C MET A 542 4.75 1.38 -21.41
N SER A 543 3.50 0.94 -21.24
CA SER A 543 3.03 -0.29 -21.90
C SER A 543 2.93 -0.07 -23.42
N PRO A 544 3.29 -1.06 -24.25
CA PRO A 544 3.03 -1.04 -25.69
C PRO A 544 1.65 -1.62 -26.06
N GLU A 545 0.83 -2.02 -25.10
CA GLU A 545 -0.52 -2.57 -25.33
C GLU A 545 -1.41 -1.59 -26.10
N GLY A 546 -2.06 -2.09 -27.16
CA GLY A 546 -2.92 -1.30 -28.05
C GLY A 546 -2.18 -0.46 -29.11
N LEU A 547 -0.84 -0.36 -29.06
CA LEU A 547 -0.08 0.39 -30.06
C LEU A 547 -0.06 -0.33 -31.42
N LYS A 548 -0.68 0.28 -32.43
CA LYS A 548 -0.62 -0.23 -33.81
C LYS A 548 0.77 0.03 -34.41
N PHE A 549 1.38 -0.99 -35.01
CA PHE A 549 2.67 -0.84 -35.68
C PHE A 549 2.48 -0.31 -37.11
N PRO A 550 2.94 0.89 -37.47
CA PRO A 550 2.69 1.46 -38.79
C PRO A 550 3.69 0.94 -39.83
N GLY A 551 3.19 0.39 -40.94
CA GLY A 551 3.97 -0.12 -42.07
C GLY A 551 3.08 -0.40 -43.28
N LYS A 552 3.68 -0.52 -44.47
CA LYS A 552 2.98 -0.99 -45.68
C LYS A 552 2.98 -2.52 -45.69
N GLU A 553 1.77 -3.08 -45.72
CA GLU A 553 1.50 -4.51 -45.62
C GLU A 553 1.97 -5.13 -44.28
N GLY A 554 1.27 -6.18 -43.84
CA GLY A 554 1.44 -6.71 -42.48
C GLY A 554 2.81 -7.35 -42.28
N ASP A 555 3.36 -7.22 -41.07
CA ASP A 555 4.60 -7.88 -40.65
C ASP A 555 4.51 -9.41 -40.53
N GLY A 556 3.45 -10.03 -41.08
CA GLY A 556 3.11 -11.44 -40.92
C GLY A 556 2.32 -11.77 -39.66
N LEU A 557 2.12 -10.80 -38.75
CA LEU A 557 1.40 -11.04 -37.48
C LEU A 557 -0.05 -10.57 -37.53
N THR A 558 -0.92 -11.25 -36.77
CA THR A 558 -2.31 -10.84 -36.51
C THR A 558 -2.39 -9.92 -35.29
N ASP A 559 -3.51 -9.22 -35.11
CA ASP A 559 -3.67 -8.32 -33.94
C ASP A 559 -3.72 -9.09 -32.62
N ALA A 560 -4.38 -10.25 -32.56
CA ALA A 560 -4.36 -11.12 -31.38
C ALA A 560 -2.92 -11.60 -31.02
N GLN A 561 -2.06 -11.81 -32.01
CA GLN A 561 -0.64 -12.12 -31.76
C GLN A 561 0.11 -10.89 -31.25
N ARG A 562 -0.15 -9.70 -31.81
CA ARG A 562 0.41 -8.43 -31.31
C ARG A 562 0.01 -8.15 -29.86
N GLU A 563 -1.27 -8.30 -29.50
CA GLU A 563 -1.78 -8.13 -28.13
C GLU A 563 -1.05 -9.01 -27.13
N VAL A 564 -0.89 -10.31 -27.43
CA VAL A 564 -0.16 -11.25 -26.56
C VAL A 564 1.31 -10.84 -26.40
N LEU A 565 1.98 -10.43 -27.47
CA LEU A 565 3.38 -9.97 -27.40
C LEU A 565 3.53 -8.61 -26.67
N GLN A 566 2.58 -7.69 -26.83
CA GLN A 566 2.57 -6.40 -26.15
C GLN A 566 2.39 -6.56 -24.65
N LYS A 567 1.35 -7.31 -24.24
CA LYS A 567 1.06 -7.58 -22.84
C LYS A 567 2.22 -8.33 -22.17
N LEU A 568 2.77 -9.35 -22.83
CA LEU A 568 3.94 -10.08 -22.33
C LEU A 568 5.17 -9.16 -22.20
N ALA A 569 5.41 -8.28 -23.18
CA ALA A 569 6.50 -7.30 -23.09
C ALA A 569 6.33 -6.36 -21.89
N TRP A 570 5.13 -5.85 -21.64
CA TRP A 570 4.87 -5.02 -20.46
C TRP A 570 4.99 -5.81 -19.15
N ASP A 571 4.33 -6.96 -19.04
CA ASP A 571 4.36 -7.82 -17.85
C ASP A 571 5.79 -8.20 -17.44
N MET A 572 6.66 -8.48 -18.41
CA MET A 572 8.05 -8.85 -18.16
C MET A 572 8.92 -7.65 -17.78
N VAL A 573 8.91 -6.57 -18.59
CA VAL A 573 9.84 -5.45 -18.38
C VAL A 573 9.41 -4.58 -17.17
N SER A 574 8.11 -4.45 -16.89
CA SER A 574 7.61 -3.70 -15.73
C SER A 574 7.97 -4.35 -14.38
N LYS A 575 8.09 -5.69 -14.34
CA LYS A 575 8.34 -6.47 -13.11
C LYS A 575 9.81 -6.84 -12.93
N TYR A 576 10.65 -6.76 -13.97
CA TYR A 576 12.05 -7.14 -13.90
C TYR A 576 12.89 -6.07 -13.17
N PRO A 577 13.55 -6.38 -12.03
CA PRO A 577 14.22 -5.36 -11.21
C PRO A 577 15.35 -4.61 -11.91
N TYR A 578 15.97 -5.20 -12.94
CA TYR A 578 17.07 -4.59 -13.69
C TYR A 578 16.59 -3.67 -14.83
N ALA A 579 15.32 -3.72 -15.24
CA ALA A 579 14.80 -2.85 -16.29
C ALA A 579 14.63 -1.38 -15.86
N GLY A 580 14.59 -1.12 -14.54
CA GLY A 580 14.39 0.23 -14.01
C GLY A 580 13.02 0.85 -14.35
N ILE A 581 12.05 0.05 -14.79
CA ILE A 581 10.61 0.38 -14.77
C ILE A 581 10.01 0.01 -13.41
N ALA A 582 10.47 -1.10 -12.82
CA ALA A 582 10.08 -1.63 -11.52
C ALA A 582 10.41 -0.67 -10.37
N LYS A 583 9.66 0.42 -10.30
CA LYS A 583 9.65 1.33 -9.18
C LYS A 583 9.02 0.64 -7.99
N PHE A 584 9.84 0.39 -6.97
CA PHE A 584 9.34 0.50 -5.62
C PHE A 584 9.18 2.01 -5.33
N ASP A 585 7.99 2.56 -5.60
CA ASP A 585 7.65 3.97 -5.27
C ASP A 585 7.53 4.09 -3.75
N ALA A 586 8.68 4.22 -3.07
CA ALA A 586 8.75 4.61 -1.68
C ALA A 586 8.19 6.04 -1.56
N PRO A 587 7.20 6.29 -0.67
CA PRO A 587 6.59 7.60 -0.56
C PRO A 587 7.56 8.59 0.09
N ASN A 588 7.38 9.88 -0.23
CA ASN A 588 8.06 10.96 0.49
C ASN A 588 7.75 10.86 2.00
N PRO A 589 8.76 11.03 2.88
CA PRO A 589 8.53 11.03 4.31
C PRO A 589 7.75 12.28 4.74
N ILE A 590 6.87 12.14 5.73
CA ILE A 590 6.15 13.25 6.35
C ILE A 590 6.91 13.65 7.62
N VAL A 591 7.67 14.73 7.56
CA VAL A 591 8.50 15.18 8.70
C VAL A 591 7.86 16.40 9.36
N ASP A 592 7.46 16.28 10.62
CA ASP A 592 7.08 17.44 11.44
C ASP A 592 8.30 18.35 11.62
N ALA A 593 8.17 19.63 11.24
CA ALA A 593 9.22 20.63 11.34
C ALA A 593 9.71 20.91 12.78
N LYS A 594 8.98 20.47 13.80
CA LYS A 594 9.40 20.51 15.21
C LYS A 594 10.08 19.22 15.69
N SER A 595 9.93 18.12 14.94
CA SER A 595 10.51 16.83 15.30
C SER A 595 12.02 16.87 15.18
N ARG A 596 12.71 16.27 16.16
CA ARG A 596 14.16 16.09 16.08
C ARG A 596 14.56 14.87 15.25
N PHE A 597 13.61 14.06 14.77
CA PHE A 597 13.89 12.89 13.94
C PHE A 597 14.02 13.28 12.47
N GLY A 598 15.12 12.89 11.84
CA GLY A 598 15.30 12.96 10.39
C GLY A 598 14.97 11.63 9.72
N LEU A 599 14.34 11.69 8.55
CA LEU A 599 13.98 10.54 7.72
C LEU A 599 14.49 10.76 6.29
N ASP A 600 15.30 9.83 5.79
CA ASP A 600 15.89 9.90 4.46
C ASP A 600 15.63 8.59 3.71
N VAL A 601 14.75 8.66 2.71
CA VAL A 601 14.22 7.51 1.96
C VAL A 601 15.09 7.25 0.73
N LYS A 602 15.70 6.07 0.67
CA LYS A 602 16.46 5.56 -0.49
C LYS A 602 15.60 4.57 -1.29
N THR A 603 16.18 3.97 -2.32
CA THR A 603 15.53 2.95 -3.17
C THR A 603 15.30 1.61 -2.46
N ASP A 604 16.11 1.32 -1.44
CA ASP A 604 16.24 0.01 -0.78
C ASP A 604 16.09 0.06 0.76
N ARG A 605 16.17 1.27 1.35
CA ARG A 605 16.16 1.50 2.79
C ARG A 605 15.64 2.89 3.18
N LEU A 606 15.18 3.01 4.42
CA LEU A 606 14.94 4.26 5.14
C LEU A 606 16.08 4.47 6.14
N ILE A 607 16.79 5.58 6.04
CA ILE A 607 17.77 6.03 7.03
C ILE A 607 17.05 6.90 8.07
N MET A 608 17.33 6.68 9.35
CA MET A 608 16.71 7.39 10.46
C MET A 608 17.78 8.04 11.34
N THR A 609 17.58 9.31 11.68
CA THR A 609 18.43 10.08 12.61
C THR A 609 17.60 10.71 13.73
N HIS A 610 18.25 11.14 14.81
CA HIS A 610 17.68 12.05 15.80
C HIS A 610 18.72 13.11 16.19
N ALA A 611 18.39 14.39 16.00
CA ALA A 611 19.30 15.51 16.20
C ALA A 611 20.66 15.28 15.50
N ASP A 612 20.59 14.95 14.20
CA ASP A 612 21.71 14.65 13.29
C ASP A 612 22.59 13.45 13.68
N LYS A 613 22.33 12.80 14.82
CA LYS A 613 22.95 11.52 15.18
C LYS A 613 22.23 10.36 14.49
N PRO A 614 22.95 9.30 14.06
CA PRO A 614 22.32 8.07 13.58
C PRO A 614 21.40 7.46 14.65
N LEU A 615 20.19 7.08 14.24
CA LEU A 615 19.36 6.12 14.97
C LEU A 615 19.58 4.73 14.37
N GLY A 616 19.53 4.62 13.05
CA GLY A 616 19.85 3.41 12.27
C GLY A 616 19.06 3.35 10.96
N GLU A 617 18.93 2.16 10.41
CA GLU A 617 18.35 1.93 9.08
C GLU A 617 17.19 0.91 9.15
N TYR A 618 16.16 1.08 8.33
CA TYR A 618 15.19 0.03 7.96
C TYR A 618 15.41 -0.36 6.50
N VAL A 619 15.85 -1.58 6.24
CA VAL A 619 16.21 -2.08 4.91
C VAL A 619 15.11 -3.03 4.43
N TRP A 620 14.64 -2.86 3.18
CA TRP A 620 13.61 -3.71 2.56
C TRP A 620 14.06 -4.44 1.29
N ALA A 621 15.18 -4.03 0.68
CA ALA A 621 15.71 -4.64 -0.55
C ALA A 621 17.24 -4.84 -0.50
N ASP A 622 17.71 -5.71 0.38
CA ASP A 622 19.09 -6.22 0.33
C ASP A 622 19.24 -7.37 -0.70
N GLN A 623 20.44 -7.54 -1.24
CA GLN A 623 20.74 -8.58 -2.23
C GLN A 623 20.93 -9.97 -1.61
N ARG A 624 21.36 -10.04 -0.35
CA ARG A 624 21.81 -11.26 0.35
C ARG A 624 20.87 -11.66 1.49
N ILE A 625 20.21 -10.68 2.12
CA ILE A 625 19.15 -10.89 3.12
C ILE A 625 17.79 -10.68 2.45
N LEU A 626 17.04 -11.77 2.30
CA LEU A 626 15.84 -11.80 1.46
C LEU A 626 14.56 -11.45 2.23
N ARG A 627 14.67 -10.58 3.24
CA ARG A 627 13.58 -10.14 4.12
C ARG A 627 13.84 -8.71 4.63
N PRO A 628 12.84 -7.91 5.04
CA PRO A 628 13.07 -6.61 5.67
C PRO A 628 13.62 -6.73 7.09
N TYR A 629 14.46 -5.78 7.50
CA TYR A 629 15.11 -5.74 8.82
C TYR A 629 15.49 -4.31 9.23
N PHE A 630 15.90 -4.15 10.49
CA PHE A 630 16.60 -2.95 10.95
C PHE A 630 18.09 -3.23 11.16
N ALA A 631 18.94 -2.27 10.83
CA ALA A 631 20.40 -2.37 10.89
C ALA A 631 21.06 -1.13 11.51
N ASN A 632 22.31 -1.31 11.94
CA ASN A 632 23.19 -0.23 12.43
C ASN A 632 22.53 0.66 13.48
N LEU A 633 21.89 0.05 14.48
CA LEU A 633 21.06 0.76 15.46
C LEU A 633 21.89 1.32 16.62
N HIS A 634 21.49 2.51 17.10
CA HIS A 634 22.14 3.26 18.19
C HIS A 634 21.13 3.68 19.26
N GLY A 635 21.57 3.79 20.53
CA GLY A 635 20.79 4.42 21.60
C GLY A 635 20.79 5.96 21.53
N PRO A 636 19.96 6.67 22.32
CA PRO A 636 19.82 8.13 22.27
C PRO A 636 21.11 8.95 22.51
N GLY A 637 22.09 8.41 23.22
CA GLY A 637 23.40 9.04 23.36
C GLY A 637 24.22 9.03 22.05
N GLY A 638 23.87 8.16 21.11
CA GLY A 638 24.62 7.87 19.89
C GLY A 638 25.52 6.63 19.99
N THR A 639 25.43 5.84 21.07
CA THR A 639 26.21 4.60 21.21
C THR A 639 25.57 3.50 20.36
N LYS A 640 26.35 2.79 19.53
CA LYS A 640 25.83 1.67 18.72
C LYS A 640 25.46 0.50 19.64
N VAL A 641 24.24 -0.03 19.48
CA VAL A 641 23.67 -1.10 20.34
C VAL A 641 23.46 -2.44 19.62
N THR A 642 23.44 -2.46 18.28
CA THR A 642 23.50 -3.70 17.49
C THR A 642 24.86 -3.90 16.81
N ARG A 643 25.20 -5.13 16.43
CA ARG A 643 26.38 -5.41 15.58
C ARG A 643 26.33 -4.56 14.31
N ASN A 644 27.48 -4.20 13.74
CA ASN A 644 27.49 -3.55 12.43
C ASN A 644 26.89 -4.51 11.38
N HIS A 645 26.22 -3.93 10.38
CA HIS A 645 25.76 -4.66 9.22
C HIS A 645 26.11 -3.89 7.92
N PRO A 646 26.93 -4.45 7.03
CA PRO A 646 27.66 -5.72 7.18
C PRO A 646 28.64 -5.70 8.39
N PRO A 647 28.98 -6.86 8.98
CA PRO A 647 29.96 -6.94 10.06
C PRO A 647 31.33 -6.40 9.63
N VAL A 648 31.98 -5.61 10.50
CA VAL A 648 33.28 -5.00 10.20
C VAL A 648 34.42 -5.95 10.58
N PRO A 649 35.29 -6.38 9.65
CA PRO A 649 36.41 -7.26 9.94
C PRO A 649 37.31 -6.74 11.08
N GLY A 650 37.69 -7.63 12.00
CA GLY A 650 38.49 -7.28 13.18
C GLY A 650 37.75 -6.54 14.29
N THR A 651 36.55 -6.01 14.04
CA THR A 651 35.67 -5.41 15.06
C THR A 651 34.53 -6.35 15.46
N ASP A 652 33.95 -7.04 14.48
CA ASP A 652 32.82 -7.94 14.65
C ASP A 652 33.16 -9.36 14.22
N ALA A 653 32.53 -10.35 14.86
CA ALA A 653 32.50 -11.70 14.32
C ALA A 653 31.72 -11.73 12.99
N ALA A 654 32.30 -12.31 11.95
CA ALA A 654 31.68 -12.48 10.62
C ALA A 654 30.64 -13.62 10.57
N ASP A 655 30.25 -14.19 11.72
CA ASP A 655 29.30 -15.30 11.79
C ASP A 655 27.91 -14.86 11.32
N HIS A 656 27.29 -15.68 10.45
CA HIS A 656 25.90 -15.52 10.04
C HIS A 656 25.55 -14.08 9.60
N ASP A 657 26.44 -13.44 8.85
CA ASP A 657 26.36 -12.02 8.44
C ASP A 657 25.06 -11.68 7.67
N THR A 658 24.55 -12.67 6.93
CA THR A 658 23.31 -12.67 6.14
C THR A 658 22.07 -13.14 6.92
N MET A 659 22.20 -13.45 8.21
CA MET A 659 21.08 -13.92 9.06
C MET A 659 20.83 -13.00 10.25
N HIS A 660 21.89 -12.35 10.77
CA HIS A 660 21.85 -11.47 11.95
C HIS A 660 22.26 -10.02 11.62
N PRO A 661 21.35 -9.19 11.04
CA PRO A 661 21.68 -7.83 10.59
C PRO A 661 21.46 -6.70 11.61
N GLY A 662 20.83 -6.98 12.75
CA GLY A 662 20.44 -5.95 13.72
C GLY A 662 19.20 -6.37 14.49
N LEU A 663 18.01 -5.95 14.05
CA LEU A 663 16.71 -6.50 14.48
C LEU A 663 15.98 -7.10 13.27
N TRP A 664 15.37 -8.28 13.42
CA TRP A 664 14.64 -8.95 12.34
C TRP A 664 13.42 -9.72 12.86
N LEU A 665 12.39 -9.87 12.01
CA LEU A 665 11.50 -11.03 12.08
C LEU A 665 12.09 -12.13 11.20
N GLY A 666 12.23 -13.34 11.75
CA GLY A 666 12.85 -14.48 11.06
C GLY A 666 12.14 -15.78 11.40
N PHE A 667 11.95 -16.62 10.38
CA PHE A 667 11.23 -17.88 10.51
C PHE A 667 11.93 -18.97 9.73
N GLY A 668 12.51 -19.94 10.44
CA GLY A 668 13.20 -21.09 9.86
C GLY A 668 12.28 -22.12 9.18
N ASP A 669 10.97 -22.06 9.40
CA ASP A 669 9.98 -22.95 8.78
C ASP A 669 8.59 -22.27 8.71
N ILE A 670 8.19 -21.76 7.55
CA ILE A 670 6.79 -21.48 7.21
C ILE A 670 6.41 -22.36 6.02
N SER A 671 5.51 -23.32 6.25
CA SER A 671 5.06 -24.31 5.25
C SER A 671 6.21 -25.01 4.53
N GLY A 672 7.30 -25.34 5.25
CA GLY A 672 8.49 -26.00 4.70
C GLY A 672 9.53 -25.05 4.09
N VAL A 673 9.31 -23.73 4.12
CA VAL A 673 10.22 -22.72 3.56
C VAL A 673 10.95 -21.97 4.68
N ASP A 674 12.28 -21.94 4.59
CA ASP A 674 13.16 -21.25 5.54
C ASP A 674 13.43 -19.80 5.10
N PHE A 675 12.80 -18.84 5.78
CA PHE A 675 12.97 -17.40 5.56
C PHE A 675 14.12 -16.81 6.39
N TRP A 676 14.66 -17.54 7.37
CA TRP A 676 15.79 -17.10 8.21
C TRP A 676 17.14 -17.32 7.51
N ARG A 677 17.34 -18.50 6.90
CA ARG A 677 18.51 -18.85 6.05
C ARG A 677 18.33 -18.41 4.58
N ASN A 678 17.45 -17.45 4.31
CA ASN A 678 17.24 -16.83 3.00
C ASN A 678 16.91 -17.83 1.87
N ARG A 679 16.09 -18.85 2.14
CA ARG A 679 15.56 -19.77 1.10
C ARG A 679 14.22 -19.27 0.55
N GLY A 680 13.33 -18.81 1.43
CA GLY A 680 12.18 -17.98 1.06
C GLY A 680 12.55 -16.50 1.00
N ARG A 681 11.73 -15.70 0.29
CA ARG A 681 11.86 -14.23 0.24
C ARG A 681 10.62 -13.55 0.80
N VAL A 682 10.80 -12.69 1.80
CA VAL A 682 9.79 -11.70 2.20
C VAL A 682 10.03 -10.44 1.36
N ARG A 683 9.22 -10.22 0.32
CA ARG A 683 9.35 -9.08 -0.60
C ARG A 683 8.42 -7.96 -0.16
N GLN A 684 8.94 -6.83 0.29
CA GLN A 684 8.10 -5.63 0.47
C GLN A 684 7.56 -5.17 -0.89
N VAL A 685 6.24 -4.97 -0.98
CA VAL A 685 5.52 -4.61 -2.21
C VAL A 685 5.27 -3.10 -2.27
N LYS A 686 4.94 -2.49 -1.13
CA LYS A 686 4.69 -1.04 -0.98
C LYS A 686 4.77 -0.62 0.50
N PHE A 687 4.81 0.69 0.75
CA PHE A 687 4.36 1.25 2.01
C PHE A 687 2.82 1.32 2.04
N LEU A 688 2.22 1.05 3.20
CA LEU A 688 0.80 1.29 3.49
C LEU A 688 0.58 2.62 4.23
N ALA A 689 1.60 3.12 4.93
CA ALA A 689 1.66 4.46 5.48
C ALA A 689 3.11 4.97 5.37
N PRO A 690 3.33 6.23 4.96
CA PRO A 690 4.68 6.76 4.74
C PRO A 690 5.48 6.87 6.05
N PRO A 691 6.82 6.83 5.98
CA PRO A 691 7.69 7.23 7.09
C PRO A 691 7.32 8.63 7.60
N THR A 692 6.78 8.69 8.80
CA THR A 692 6.19 9.90 9.39
C THR A 692 6.86 10.21 10.72
N THR A 693 7.18 11.48 11.00
CA THR A 693 7.62 11.93 12.33
C THR A 693 6.57 12.84 12.98
N ALA A 694 6.27 12.58 14.26
CA ALA A 694 5.36 13.36 15.10
C ALA A 694 5.56 12.98 16.58
N ASP A 695 5.31 13.89 17.52
CA ASP A 695 5.27 13.63 18.97
C ASP A 695 6.49 12.86 19.56
N GLU A 696 7.69 13.17 19.06
CA GLU A 696 8.94 12.45 19.35
C GLU A 696 8.87 10.93 19.02
N ARG A 697 8.26 10.61 17.87
CA ARG A 697 8.15 9.27 17.29
C ARG A 697 8.44 9.25 15.78
N ILE A 698 8.74 8.06 15.28
CA ILE A 698 8.69 7.67 13.86
C ILE A 698 7.61 6.60 13.71
N THR A 699 6.72 6.71 12.72
CA THR A 699 5.74 5.67 12.35
C THR A 699 5.77 5.37 10.86
N PHE A 700 5.50 4.12 10.48
CA PHE A 700 5.23 3.70 9.10
C PHE A 700 4.54 2.33 9.06
N ALA A 701 3.98 1.97 7.91
CA ALA A 701 3.42 0.64 7.69
C ALA A 701 3.81 0.11 6.31
N THR A 702 3.96 -1.21 6.17
CA THR A 702 4.41 -1.86 4.93
C THR A 702 3.57 -3.10 4.61
N GLU A 703 3.42 -3.41 3.32
CA GLU A 703 2.86 -4.67 2.84
C GLU A 703 3.96 -5.48 2.16
N SER A 704 4.06 -6.76 2.48
CA SER A 704 5.04 -7.70 1.94
C SER A 704 4.41 -9.01 1.48
N ASP A 705 4.96 -9.61 0.43
CA ASP A 705 4.65 -10.97 0.00
C ASP A 705 5.57 -11.98 0.67
N LEU A 706 5.03 -13.14 1.04
CA LEU A 706 5.80 -14.33 1.37
C LEU A 706 5.98 -15.15 0.10
N LEU A 707 7.21 -15.26 -0.41
CA LEU A 707 7.54 -15.99 -1.64
C LEU A 707 8.36 -17.26 -1.33
N ASN A 708 8.00 -18.36 -1.97
CA ASN A 708 8.77 -19.61 -1.93
C ASN A 708 10.07 -19.49 -2.79
N PRO A 709 10.96 -20.50 -2.80
CA PRO A 709 12.19 -20.48 -3.60
C PRO A 709 11.96 -20.29 -5.12
N ASP A 710 10.81 -20.76 -5.65
CA ASP A 710 10.41 -20.57 -7.06
C ASP A 710 9.88 -19.15 -7.35
N GLY A 711 9.82 -18.27 -6.35
CA GLY A 711 9.20 -16.94 -6.45
C GLY A 711 7.66 -16.94 -6.39
N LYS A 712 7.01 -18.08 -6.15
CA LYS A 712 5.55 -18.18 -6.01
C LYS A 712 5.09 -17.62 -4.67
N ARG A 713 3.97 -16.89 -4.69
CA ARG A 713 3.34 -16.31 -3.50
C ARG A 713 2.66 -17.39 -2.65
N MET A 714 2.90 -17.36 -1.35
CA MET A 714 2.32 -18.27 -0.35
C MET A 714 1.29 -17.57 0.55
N GLY A 715 1.56 -16.30 0.85
CA GLY A 715 0.78 -15.45 1.73
C GLY A 715 1.25 -13.99 1.67
N GLY A 716 0.59 -13.12 2.44
CA GLY A 716 1.00 -11.74 2.68
C GLY A 716 1.41 -11.48 4.13
N MET A 717 2.13 -10.38 4.36
CA MET A 717 2.46 -9.86 5.68
C MET A 717 2.31 -8.33 5.69
N VAL A 718 1.47 -7.80 6.57
CA VAL A 718 1.34 -6.37 6.87
C VAL A 718 2.13 -6.06 8.13
N ASN A 719 3.02 -5.07 8.07
CA ASN A 719 3.77 -4.58 9.23
C ASN A 719 3.33 -3.16 9.59
N ARG A 720 3.30 -2.86 10.89
CA ARG A 720 3.19 -1.49 11.41
C ARG A 720 4.32 -1.27 12.41
N TYR A 721 5.01 -0.16 12.24
CA TYR A 721 6.20 0.21 13.01
C TYR A 721 5.92 1.49 13.78
N THR A 722 6.38 1.55 15.02
CA THR A 722 6.37 2.78 15.83
C THR A 722 7.64 2.81 16.68
N ILE A 723 8.55 3.73 16.37
CA ILE A 723 9.74 4.01 17.19
C ILE A 723 9.41 5.25 18.01
N ALA A 724 9.46 5.17 19.33
CA ALA A 724 9.17 6.29 20.23
C ALA A 724 10.36 6.59 21.14
N ARG A 725 10.59 7.88 21.42
CA ARG A 725 11.60 8.31 22.40
C ARG A 725 11.22 7.87 23.82
N ARG A 726 12.22 7.37 24.55
CA ARG A 726 12.18 7.09 25.99
C ARG A 726 13.37 7.80 26.67
N PRO A 727 13.37 8.02 28.00
CA PRO A 727 14.44 8.77 28.65
C PRO A 727 15.84 8.16 28.46
N ALA A 728 15.93 6.83 28.44
CA ALA A 728 17.18 6.08 28.33
C ALA A 728 17.30 5.24 27.03
N GLY A 729 16.35 5.32 26.10
CA GLY A 729 16.34 4.49 24.89
C GLY A 729 15.36 4.91 23.78
N TRP A 730 15.38 4.18 22.66
CA TRP A 730 14.34 4.22 21.63
C TRP A 730 13.49 2.95 21.72
N ARG A 731 12.17 3.08 21.93
CA ARG A 731 11.26 1.93 21.95
C ARG A 731 10.63 1.72 20.58
N LEU A 732 11.05 0.68 19.87
CA LEU A 732 10.36 0.14 18.71
C LEU A 732 9.18 -0.73 19.16
N VAL A 733 8.05 -0.62 18.47
CA VAL A 733 6.97 -1.60 18.40
C VAL A 733 6.84 -2.06 16.95
N TRP A 734 6.78 -3.37 16.74
CA TRP A 734 6.54 -4.03 15.45
C TRP A 734 5.29 -4.89 15.58
N ASP A 735 4.20 -4.47 14.94
CA ASP A 735 2.95 -5.21 14.82
C ASP A 735 2.87 -5.84 13.42
N ALA A 736 3.07 -7.15 13.35
CA ALA A 736 3.07 -7.93 12.11
C ALA A 736 1.81 -8.80 12.02
N THR A 737 1.08 -8.69 10.90
CA THR A 737 -0.09 -9.50 10.58
C THR A 737 0.19 -10.32 9.33
N PHE A 738 0.37 -11.63 9.50
CA PHE A 738 0.51 -12.61 8.43
C PHE A 738 -0.88 -13.02 7.95
N THR A 739 -1.08 -13.14 6.64
CA THR A 739 -2.37 -13.55 6.05
C THR A 739 -2.15 -14.65 5.03
N ALA A 740 -2.87 -15.76 5.19
CA ALA A 740 -2.79 -16.93 4.34
C ALA A 740 -3.68 -16.75 3.10
N THR A 741 -3.13 -16.19 2.01
CA THR A 741 -3.92 -15.83 0.81
C THR A 741 -3.94 -16.92 -0.26
N GLU A 742 -2.81 -17.57 -0.55
CA GLU A 742 -2.72 -18.57 -1.63
C GLU A 742 -2.88 -20.01 -1.10
N GLN A 743 -2.35 -20.27 0.09
CA GLN A 743 -2.32 -21.57 0.77
C GLN A 743 -2.32 -21.38 2.29
N ASP A 744 -2.41 -22.48 3.04
CA ASP A 744 -2.16 -22.47 4.48
C ASP A 744 -0.70 -22.04 4.78
N LEU A 745 -0.52 -21.23 5.83
CA LEU A 745 0.77 -20.86 6.40
C LEU A 745 1.00 -21.65 7.70
N VAL A 746 1.90 -22.63 7.65
CA VAL A 746 2.18 -23.56 8.74
C VAL A 746 3.52 -23.18 9.38
N PHE A 747 3.48 -22.41 10.46
CA PHE A 747 4.68 -22.04 11.21
C PHE A 747 5.19 -23.25 11.99
N GLY A 748 6.38 -23.73 11.67
CA GLY A 748 6.91 -25.02 12.12
C GLY A 748 7.70 -25.01 13.43
N ASP A 749 8.69 -25.90 13.50
CA ASP A 749 9.45 -26.18 14.73
C ASP A 749 10.97 -25.99 14.50
N GLN A 750 11.45 -24.80 14.85
CA GLN A 750 12.83 -24.34 14.71
C GLN A 750 13.18 -23.35 15.83
N GLU A 751 14.46 -23.19 16.15
CA GLU A 751 14.93 -22.23 17.15
C GLU A 751 14.70 -20.76 16.73
N GLU A 752 14.88 -20.47 15.44
CA GLU A 752 14.81 -19.14 14.83
C GLU A 752 13.41 -18.89 14.23
N MET A 753 12.43 -18.62 15.10
CA MET A 753 11.02 -18.44 14.73
C MET A 753 10.38 -17.27 15.49
N GLY A 754 10.78 -16.03 15.19
CA GLY A 754 10.19 -14.87 15.85
C GLY A 754 10.98 -13.59 15.66
N PHE A 755 11.02 -12.77 16.71
CA PHE A 755 11.68 -11.47 16.70
C PHE A 755 13.07 -11.56 17.33
N GLY A 756 14.10 -11.38 16.51
CA GLY A 756 15.49 -11.58 16.87
C GLY A 756 16.31 -10.30 16.86
N ALA A 757 17.34 -10.28 17.71
CA ALA A 757 18.30 -9.19 17.83
C ALA A 757 19.74 -9.72 17.88
N ARG A 758 20.67 -8.90 17.34
CA ARG A 758 22.12 -9.08 17.47
C ARG A 758 22.74 -7.84 18.09
N VAL A 759 23.08 -7.90 19.37
CA VAL A 759 23.70 -6.76 20.08
C VAL A 759 25.07 -6.41 19.51
N ALA A 760 25.53 -5.18 19.78
CA ALA A 760 26.88 -4.73 19.44
C ALA A 760 27.92 -5.66 20.07
N SER A 761 29.05 -5.82 19.40
CA SER A 761 30.09 -6.78 19.79
C SER A 761 30.65 -6.51 21.20
N GLU A 762 30.63 -5.26 21.68
CA GLU A 762 30.98 -4.87 23.05
C GLU A 762 29.94 -5.25 24.13
N CYS A 763 28.69 -5.56 23.76
CA CYS A 763 27.59 -5.91 24.68
C CYS A 763 27.40 -7.42 24.89
N THR A 764 28.26 -8.27 24.30
CA THR A 764 28.12 -9.73 24.33
C THR A 764 28.63 -10.34 25.64
N GLU A 765 28.19 -11.56 25.98
CA GLU A 765 28.76 -12.28 27.15
C GLU A 765 30.26 -12.58 26.97
N LYS A 766 30.75 -12.70 25.73
CA LYS A 766 32.18 -12.85 25.41
C LYS A 766 33.01 -11.58 25.66
N THR A 767 32.36 -10.44 25.85
CA THR A 767 33.00 -9.15 26.17
C THR A 767 32.59 -8.59 27.53
N GLY A 768 31.96 -9.40 28.39
CA GLY A 768 31.56 -9.01 29.75
C GLY A 768 30.18 -8.36 29.88
N GLY A 769 29.37 -8.36 28.81
CA GLY A 769 27.93 -8.13 28.90
C GLY A 769 27.17 -9.35 29.45
N ALA A 770 25.85 -9.27 29.51
CA ALA A 770 24.98 -10.37 29.92
C ALA A 770 23.58 -10.26 29.31
N VAL A 771 22.93 -11.41 29.05
CA VAL A 771 21.47 -11.44 28.94
C VAL A 771 20.83 -11.70 30.31
N VAL A 772 19.71 -11.01 30.60
CA VAL A 772 18.90 -11.11 31.81
C VAL A 772 17.42 -11.17 31.42
N ASN A 773 16.65 -12.11 31.97
CA ASN A 773 15.21 -12.21 31.68
C ASN A 773 14.31 -11.61 32.78
N SER A 774 13.01 -11.50 32.50
CA SER A 774 11.99 -10.99 33.44
C SER A 774 11.81 -11.78 34.73
N HIS A 775 12.48 -12.93 34.89
CA HIS A 775 12.52 -13.74 36.12
C HIS A 775 13.86 -13.64 36.85
N GLY A 776 14.75 -12.72 36.43
CA GLY A 776 16.05 -12.49 37.04
C GLY A 776 17.13 -13.52 36.69
N ALA A 777 16.83 -14.50 35.83
CA ALA A 777 17.84 -15.45 35.34
C ALA A 777 18.84 -14.72 34.42
N LYS A 778 20.13 -15.01 34.61
CA LYS A 778 21.25 -14.35 33.91
C LYS A 778 22.09 -15.35 33.13
N THR A 779 22.76 -14.89 32.08
CA THR A 779 23.48 -15.66 31.05
C THR A 779 22.59 -16.30 30.00
N ALA A 780 23.12 -16.43 28.77
CA ALA A 780 22.45 -17.08 27.65
C ALA A 780 22.07 -18.53 27.99
N LYS A 781 22.94 -19.25 28.71
CA LYS A 781 22.70 -20.64 29.11
C LYS A 781 21.52 -20.81 30.08
N ALA A 782 21.34 -19.91 31.04
CA ALA A 782 20.25 -20.02 32.03
C ALA A 782 18.90 -19.54 31.48
N THR A 783 18.93 -18.62 30.51
CA THR A 783 17.74 -18.04 29.88
C THR A 783 17.26 -18.83 28.65
N TRP A 784 18.13 -19.60 27.98
CA TRP A 784 17.78 -20.38 26.80
C TRP A 784 16.61 -21.35 27.06
N GLY A 785 15.64 -21.37 26.15
CA GLY A 785 14.45 -22.22 26.19
C GLY A 785 13.42 -21.84 27.26
N LYS A 786 13.74 -20.92 28.18
CA LYS A 786 12.80 -20.49 29.22
C LYS A 786 11.77 -19.51 28.64
N PRO A 787 10.49 -19.56 29.06
CA PRO A 787 9.59 -18.44 28.87
C PRO A 787 10.05 -17.23 29.69
N ALA A 788 9.79 -16.03 29.17
CA ALA A 788 9.88 -14.78 29.92
C ALA A 788 9.16 -13.66 29.16
N ALA A 789 8.58 -12.70 29.89
CA ALA A 789 7.91 -11.53 29.35
C ALA A 789 8.87 -10.57 28.59
N TRP A 790 10.16 -10.59 28.93
CA TRP A 790 11.22 -9.89 28.22
C TRP A 790 12.59 -10.52 28.50
N CYS A 791 13.55 -10.27 27.61
CA CYS A 791 14.98 -10.41 27.87
C CYS A 791 15.69 -9.11 27.50
N ASP A 792 16.59 -8.66 28.38
CA ASP A 792 17.56 -7.61 28.12
C ASP A 792 18.93 -8.23 27.85
N TYR A 793 19.61 -7.82 26.78
CA TYR A 793 21.00 -8.19 26.50
C TYR A 793 21.82 -6.91 26.40
N SER A 794 22.67 -6.67 27.41
CA SER A 794 23.41 -5.43 27.55
C SER A 794 24.80 -5.58 28.18
N GLY A 795 25.65 -4.60 27.91
CA GLY A 795 26.92 -4.36 28.61
C GLY A 795 26.93 -2.98 29.27
N THR A 796 28.09 -2.59 29.81
CA THR A 796 28.26 -1.32 30.55
C THR A 796 29.38 -0.49 29.94
N LYS A 797 29.14 0.81 29.72
CA LYS A 797 30.08 1.76 29.11
C LYS A 797 30.19 3.02 29.95
N GLY A 798 31.16 3.02 30.88
CA GLY A 798 31.21 3.99 31.97
C GLY A 798 30.08 3.72 32.96
N SER A 799 29.27 4.73 33.28
CA SER A 799 28.06 4.57 34.10
C SER A 799 26.80 4.15 33.34
N ARG A 800 26.90 3.95 32.01
CA ARG A 800 25.73 3.75 31.13
C ARG A 800 25.56 2.28 30.76
N ARG A 801 24.33 1.78 30.83
CA ARG A 801 23.94 0.42 30.41
C ARG A 801 23.54 0.45 28.94
N VAL A 802 24.28 -0.26 28.10
CA VAL A 802 24.21 -0.19 26.64
C VAL A 802 23.77 -1.53 26.08
N GLY A 803 22.72 -1.56 25.26
CA GLY A 803 22.23 -2.81 24.69
C GLY A 803 20.83 -2.74 24.10
N VAL A 804 20.18 -3.91 24.09
CA VAL A 804 18.84 -4.09 23.55
C VAL A 804 18.01 -4.95 24.53
N THR A 805 16.81 -4.47 24.87
CA THR A 805 15.76 -5.31 25.45
C THR A 805 14.75 -5.70 24.38
N LEU A 806 14.33 -6.97 24.35
CA LEU A 806 13.26 -7.50 23.51
C LEU A 806 12.04 -7.90 24.36
N MET A 807 10.84 -7.65 23.83
CA MET A 807 9.57 -7.77 24.55
C MET A 807 8.48 -8.37 23.63
N PRO A 808 8.14 -9.67 23.73
CA PRO A 808 6.94 -10.21 23.09
C PRO A 808 5.66 -9.57 23.63
N GLY A 809 4.69 -9.28 22.76
CA GLY A 809 3.38 -8.80 23.16
C GLY A 809 2.58 -9.88 23.91
N PRO A 810 1.91 -9.58 25.04
CA PRO A 810 1.18 -10.57 25.84
C PRO A 810 -0.09 -11.10 25.16
N LYS A 811 -0.52 -10.43 24.08
CA LYS A 811 -1.66 -10.85 23.24
C LYS A 811 -1.24 -11.71 22.04
N ASN A 812 0.05 -12.06 21.93
CA ASN A 812 0.49 -13.11 21.01
C ASN A 812 -0.12 -14.45 21.43
N PHE A 813 -0.36 -15.35 20.49
CA PHE A 813 -1.03 -16.65 20.74
C PHE A 813 -0.29 -17.55 21.76
N ARG A 814 0.95 -17.22 22.11
CA ARG A 814 1.77 -17.86 23.14
C ARG A 814 2.80 -16.87 23.69
N GLU A 815 3.15 -16.99 24.97
CA GLU A 815 4.37 -16.40 25.52
C GLU A 815 5.60 -16.94 24.77
N SER A 816 6.61 -16.10 24.57
CA SER A 816 7.84 -16.53 23.89
C SER A 816 8.83 -17.18 24.83
N TRP A 817 9.42 -18.27 24.38
CA TRP A 817 10.66 -18.82 24.93
C TRP A 817 11.86 -18.25 24.18
N TRP A 818 13.00 -18.22 24.86
CA TRP A 818 14.14 -17.39 24.47
C TRP A 818 15.28 -18.19 23.85
N HIS A 819 15.63 -17.90 22.59
CA HIS A 819 16.77 -18.51 21.91
C HIS A 819 18.00 -17.62 22.08
N ASN A 820 18.69 -17.79 23.21
CA ASN A 820 19.78 -16.90 23.61
C ASN A 820 21.16 -17.55 23.39
N ARG A 821 22.14 -16.75 22.95
CA ARG A 821 23.53 -17.19 22.66
C ARG A 821 24.57 -16.21 23.22
N ASP A 822 25.68 -16.76 23.72
CA ASP A 822 26.78 -16.04 24.35
C ASP A 822 27.48 -15.01 23.42
N TYR A 823 27.37 -15.18 22.11
CA TYR A 823 27.91 -14.31 21.07
C TYR A 823 26.98 -13.16 20.63
N GLY A 824 25.91 -12.89 21.39
CA GLY A 824 25.07 -11.69 21.25
C GLY A 824 23.78 -11.85 20.45
N VAL A 825 23.39 -13.08 20.08
CA VAL A 825 22.05 -13.36 19.50
C VAL A 825 21.05 -13.66 20.61
N PHE A 826 19.85 -13.10 20.49
CA PHE A 826 18.70 -13.51 21.28
C PHE A 826 17.40 -13.31 20.48
N VAL A 827 16.47 -14.28 20.58
CA VAL A 827 15.21 -14.28 19.81
C VAL A 827 14.02 -14.58 20.72
N ALA A 828 13.00 -13.74 20.65
CA ALA A 828 11.68 -13.97 21.23
C ALA A 828 10.88 -14.89 20.30
N ASN A 829 10.86 -16.18 20.60
CA ASN A 829 10.24 -17.22 19.77
C ASN A 829 8.96 -17.79 20.44
N PRO A 830 7.76 -17.58 19.88
CA PRO A 830 6.53 -18.22 20.36
C PRO A 830 6.21 -19.56 19.67
N PHE A 831 7.00 -20.02 18.69
CA PHE A 831 6.84 -21.28 17.94
C PHE A 831 7.94 -22.30 18.28
N GLY A 832 7.87 -23.52 17.77
CA GLY A 832 8.95 -24.50 17.93
C GLY A 832 9.15 -25.06 19.34
N ARG A 833 8.16 -25.78 19.85
CA ARG A 833 8.22 -26.46 21.15
C ARG A 833 9.39 -27.42 21.28
N ALA A 834 9.66 -28.26 20.27
CA ALA A 834 10.72 -29.27 20.38
C ALA A 834 12.10 -28.64 20.28
N ALA A 835 12.30 -27.73 19.32
CA ALA A 835 13.55 -26.98 19.15
C ALA A 835 13.96 -26.20 20.42
N MET A 836 12.98 -25.76 21.22
CA MET A 836 13.17 -24.93 22.40
C MET A 836 12.98 -25.70 23.73
N GLY A 837 12.93 -27.04 23.68
CA GLY A 837 12.88 -27.91 24.86
C GLY A 837 11.54 -27.95 25.61
N GLN A 838 10.47 -27.42 25.02
CA GLN A 838 9.13 -27.27 25.61
C GLN A 838 8.15 -28.39 25.23
N GLY A 839 8.66 -29.59 24.90
CA GLY A 839 7.88 -30.80 24.65
C GLY A 839 7.97 -31.32 23.22
N ALA A 840 6.92 -32.02 22.77
CA ALA A 840 6.84 -32.61 21.43
C ALA A 840 6.79 -31.57 20.31
N ARG A 841 7.14 -31.99 19.09
CA ARG A 841 7.13 -31.14 17.89
C ARG A 841 5.75 -30.51 17.67
N SER A 842 5.76 -29.25 17.29
CA SER A 842 4.60 -28.38 17.17
C SER A 842 4.52 -27.72 15.79
N ALA A 843 3.33 -27.25 15.44
CA ALA A 843 3.11 -26.33 14.34
C ALA A 843 1.96 -25.39 14.70
N VAL A 844 1.89 -24.23 14.05
CA VAL A 844 0.78 -23.28 14.15
C VAL A 844 0.32 -22.97 12.74
N THR A 845 -0.88 -23.40 12.39
CA THR A 845 -1.44 -23.25 11.04
C THR A 845 -2.39 -22.07 11.01
N VAL A 846 -2.16 -21.15 10.08
CA VAL A 846 -3.11 -20.12 9.63
C VAL A 846 -3.78 -20.66 8.38
N LYS A 847 -5.10 -20.88 8.41
CA LYS A 847 -5.82 -21.42 7.25
C LYS A 847 -5.97 -20.38 6.16
N LYS A 848 -6.03 -20.84 4.90
CA LYS A 848 -6.30 -19.97 3.76
C LYS A 848 -7.57 -19.12 3.98
N GLY A 849 -7.41 -17.80 4.03
CA GLY A 849 -8.45 -16.82 4.38
C GLY A 849 -8.31 -16.20 5.78
N GLU A 850 -7.51 -16.78 6.66
CA GLU A 850 -7.24 -16.31 8.03
C GLU A 850 -5.97 -15.45 8.12
N SER A 851 -5.78 -14.83 9.29
CA SER A 851 -4.58 -14.08 9.63
C SER A 851 -4.07 -14.38 11.04
N LEU A 852 -2.74 -14.35 11.21
CA LEU A 852 -2.06 -14.40 12.50
C LEU A 852 -1.38 -13.06 12.79
N ARG A 853 -1.75 -12.41 13.89
CA ARG A 853 -1.12 -11.19 14.38
C ARG A 853 -0.08 -11.54 15.46
N LEU A 854 1.13 -10.99 15.32
CA LEU A 854 2.20 -11.02 16.30
C LEU A 854 2.66 -9.59 16.56
N VAL A 855 2.69 -9.18 17.82
CA VAL A 855 3.23 -7.90 18.26
C VAL A 855 4.50 -8.14 19.06
N PHE A 856 5.53 -7.35 18.78
CA PHE A 856 6.79 -7.35 19.51
C PHE A 856 7.25 -5.92 19.78
N GLY A 857 8.09 -5.74 20.78
CA GLY A 857 8.79 -4.50 21.07
C GLY A 857 10.29 -4.72 21.26
N ALA A 858 11.07 -3.69 20.97
CA ALA A 858 12.47 -3.59 21.33
C ALA A 858 12.74 -2.24 21.99
N VAL A 859 13.69 -2.17 22.92
CA VAL A 859 14.25 -0.90 23.40
C VAL A 859 15.75 -0.87 23.15
N LEU A 860 16.19 0.15 22.40
CA LEU A 860 17.58 0.44 22.06
C LEU A 860 18.12 1.44 23.08
N HIS A 861 18.90 1.02 24.06
CA HIS A 861 19.24 1.86 25.22
C HIS A 861 20.75 2.08 25.40
N ASP A 862 21.11 3.28 25.89
CA ASP A 862 22.48 3.64 26.28
C ASP A 862 22.52 4.68 27.43
N GLY A 863 21.52 4.66 28.32
CA GLY A 863 21.39 5.55 29.48
C GLY A 863 21.95 4.98 30.79
N THR A 864 21.97 5.80 31.84
CA THR A 864 22.39 5.43 33.22
C THR A 864 21.34 4.60 33.94
N ASP A 865 20.10 5.07 33.97
CA ASP A 865 19.03 4.56 34.83
C ASP A 865 18.06 3.63 34.05
N TYR A 866 18.63 2.71 33.27
CA TYR A 866 17.86 1.81 32.40
C TYR A 866 17.32 0.58 33.15
N ASP A 867 16.00 0.56 33.35
CA ASP A 867 15.24 -0.61 33.83
C ASP A 867 14.33 -1.20 32.72
N PRO A 868 14.59 -2.45 32.27
CA PRO A 868 13.71 -3.14 31.34
C PRO A 868 12.34 -3.51 31.93
N ALA A 869 12.18 -3.63 33.26
CA ALA A 869 10.88 -3.95 33.85
C ALA A 869 9.88 -2.78 33.72
N ASN A 870 10.33 -1.56 33.99
CA ASN A 870 9.57 -0.33 33.77
C ASN A 870 9.29 -0.08 32.27
N GLU A 871 10.30 -0.23 31.41
CA GLU A 871 10.07 -0.09 29.96
C GLU A 871 9.13 -1.16 29.38
N TYR A 872 9.08 -2.36 29.97
CA TYR A 872 8.04 -3.34 29.64
C TYR A 872 6.64 -2.87 30.03
N GLN A 873 6.43 -2.19 31.17
CA GLN A 873 5.13 -1.58 31.47
C GLN A 873 4.74 -0.53 30.42
N HIS A 874 5.70 0.31 30.00
CA HIS A 874 5.46 1.30 28.95
C HIS A 874 5.26 0.68 27.56
N PHE A 875 5.81 -0.50 27.29
CA PHE A 875 5.47 -1.31 26.11
C PHE A 875 4.04 -1.86 26.20
N LEU A 876 3.64 -2.42 27.36
CA LEU A 876 2.27 -2.87 27.61
C LEU A 876 1.25 -1.75 27.40
N GLU A 877 1.53 -0.52 27.86
CA GLU A 877 0.71 0.66 27.60
C GLU A 877 0.55 0.97 26.11
N ALA A 878 1.59 0.71 25.30
CA ALA A 878 1.63 1.01 23.87
C ALA A 878 1.00 -0.06 22.96
N VAL A 879 0.67 -1.24 23.51
CA VAL A 879 0.10 -2.39 22.75
C VAL A 879 -1.24 -2.90 23.31
N ARG A 880 -1.87 -2.10 24.20
CA ARG A 880 -3.16 -2.42 24.83
C ARG A 880 -4.32 -2.51 23.83
#